data_AF-A0A945CVM1-F1
#
_entry.id   AF-A0A945CVM1-F1
#
_cell.length_a   1.000
_cell.length_b   1.000
_cell.length_c   1.000
_cell.angle_alpha   90.00
_cell.angle_beta   90.00
_cell.angle_gamma   90.00
#
_symmetry.space_group_name_H-M   'P 1'
#
loop_
_entity.id
_entity.type
_entity.pdbx_description
1 polymer ?
#
loop_
_entity_poly.entity_id
_entity_poly.type
_entity_poly.pdbx_seq_one_letter_code
_entity_poly.pdbx_strand_id
1 'polypeptide(L)'
;ADATVEYGNDLNYGETIFLEDFEVDHRVSLTGLEPGKEYHFRISFRDRAGNGPVTSNDVSFRTLARQDIEPPAIVQGPGIGDVQSGQVTIVWRTDEPADSFVDYGESTGYGNRAGDAALVRAHEVTLSGLNAGTEYHYRVSSTDLAGNRSTTDPAGSAKWSRDLTFRTRKEKDSKPPAIVRGPLIIASGRSALIRFTTDEPCIARLAYGTAQTLGTADEEVVYENEASVRHDLRIGHLKKKTRYVFKLTCQDAAGNVLEIGSGRRAKVVPLTEAGDFAGALEFSTEEEEDLASPVIVEGPSLLSRTADTAIICWKTDEPASSAVDFGTGELAQMVSDAEYVQEHSVYLTGLEAGTTYSYQVRSVDFAGNAVTVSQILGFTTELEADLTPPKLVAAELVSADIGQAIIRWTTDEPTSTQLVYGAGGELDLIFFEEEFASEHQAVLTGLAAATAYEYQLSFTDASGNGPVTSEQLSFTTAAAADATPPQLEAVGLEQVGDASAIVSWTTDEPASSFVHYGTDEGLDLSAGDGELTTEHRVTLTNLEVNTGYRFQVESIDLAGNRSVLSTVAEFTTLTEPDAEAPVSPSVFSARIGLDTAILSWSSSAAADLAGYTLYRQIRTGGFEPVATGLADTFYVDQGLVFGTPYTYYVAAVDLNGNESDPSIEQGGTPSIRNVPGSVSPLGVQTWSDGVTLTVSNAVPSSSGGELTYTFHVSSSELFDDIVASGSGVVEGSGSTSWTFAKELVAGEDYFWRARAADGLFDGPWSFPSFFVAEVVEKADPGDFNGDKAVTFDDFFLFADAFGTGEGEVGYDALKDLSGNGRIDFDDFFLFADVFGTVYSTSRPAVVDRVTGELPLVVRSHLDKDELLVELRAVGAEGWRGLGLLMGYDPAVLELVDGEEEADFGRDLSSGLQIRVPTDDDAVVLLAHRTSEAPFSGEGSVAFLRFRRLTDRAETWLELRAGAVQTTEEVVHLANPRSLRVRLVPERFALSQNFPNPFNPETTIRFDLPVDAEVRLELFDVLGQRVRTLASGWLSAGGQ
;
A
#
# COMPACT_ATOMS: atom_id res chain seq x y z
N ALA A 1 43.49 65.68 -2.11
CA ALA A 1 42.71 66.41 -1.10
C ALA A 1 42.36 65.42 -0.01
N ASP A 2 42.07 65.86 1.22
CA ASP A 2 41.28 64.98 2.09
C ASP A 2 39.88 64.85 1.49
N ALA A 3 39.11 63.85 1.92
CA ALA A 3 37.72 63.70 1.50
C ALA A 3 36.82 63.37 2.68
N THR A 4 35.60 63.89 2.67
CA THR A 4 34.55 63.54 3.62
C THR A 4 33.32 63.13 2.84
N VAL A 5 32.82 61.92 3.08
CA VAL A 5 31.59 61.41 2.46
C VAL A 5 30.48 61.42 3.50
N GLU A 6 29.43 62.19 3.25
CA GLU A 6 28.22 62.21 4.10
C GLU A 6 27.11 61.45 3.36
N TYR A 7 26.43 60.52 4.03
CA TYR A 7 25.35 59.73 3.43
C TYR A 7 24.21 59.42 4.40
N GLY A 8 23.00 59.18 3.89
CA GLY A 8 21.82 58.87 4.71
C GLY A 8 20.55 58.65 3.90
N ASN A 9 19.45 58.33 4.58
CA ASN A 9 18.14 58.09 3.93
C ASN A 9 17.40 59.38 3.53
N ASP A 10 17.99 60.55 3.78
CA ASP A 10 17.45 61.86 3.42
C ASP A 10 18.60 62.87 3.22
N LEU A 11 18.25 64.10 2.82
CA LEU A 11 19.19 65.20 2.56
C LEU A 11 19.84 65.79 3.82
N ASN A 12 19.49 65.32 5.03
CA ASN A 12 20.21 65.73 6.23
C ASN A 12 21.51 64.96 6.38
N TYR A 13 21.62 63.79 5.73
CA TYR A 13 22.74 62.85 5.79
C TYR A 13 23.03 62.43 7.25
N GLY A 14 22.84 61.15 7.57
CA GLY A 14 22.92 60.67 8.96
C GLY A 14 24.32 60.26 9.38
N GLU A 15 25.14 59.85 8.42
CA GLU A 15 26.43 59.20 8.65
C GLU A 15 27.53 59.93 7.88
N THR A 16 28.74 59.94 8.44
CA THR A 16 29.89 60.64 7.85
C THR A 16 31.14 59.78 7.92
N ILE A 17 31.83 59.66 6.79
CA ILE A 17 33.10 58.94 6.65
C ILE A 17 34.20 59.95 6.29
N PHE A 18 35.26 59.99 7.09
CA PHE A 18 36.43 60.85 6.85
C PHE A 18 37.57 60.04 6.24
N LEU A 19 38.13 60.54 5.14
CA LEU A 19 39.33 60.05 4.50
C LEU A 19 40.42 61.11 4.69
N GLU A 20 41.26 60.91 5.70
CA GLU A 20 42.24 61.90 6.15
C GLU A 20 43.50 61.97 5.25
N ASP A 21 43.69 60.99 4.38
CA ASP A 21 44.81 60.93 3.45
C ASP A 21 44.59 61.84 2.23
N PHE A 22 45.61 62.63 1.89
CA PHE A 22 45.54 63.58 0.78
C PHE A 22 45.82 62.90 -0.57
N GLU A 23 44.77 62.37 -1.21
CA GLU A 23 44.86 61.64 -2.47
C GLU A 23 44.12 62.34 -3.61
N VAL A 24 44.30 61.88 -4.85
CA VAL A 24 43.57 62.40 -6.02
C VAL A 24 42.38 61.51 -6.42
N ASP A 25 42.44 60.23 -6.04
CA ASP A 25 41.38 59.25 -6.23
C ASP A 25 41.01 58.68 -4.86
N HIS A 26 39.72 58.68 -4.53
CA HIS A 26 39.22 58.11 -3.28
C HIS A 26 38.20 57.01 -3.60
N ARG A 27 38.22 55.91 -2.84
CA ARG A 27 37.22 54.84 -2.92
C ARG A 27 36.66 54.57 -1.53
N VAL A 28 35.33 54.51 -1.43
CA VAL A 28 34.61 54.22 -0.19
C VAL A 28 33.54 53.17 -0.49
N SER A 29 33.45 52.15 0.37
CA SER A 29 32.38 51.17 0.36
C SER A 29 31.37 51.51 1.45
N LEU A 30 30.10 51.68 1.09
CA LEU A 30 29.01 51.87 2.03
C LEU A 30 28.42 50.50 2.38
N THR A 31 28.39 50.14 3.67
CA THR A 31 27.88 48.84 4.17
C THR A 31 26.78 49.05 5.19
N GLY A 32 25.87 48.08 5.35
CA GLY A 32 24.77 48.16 6.32
C GLY A 32 23.54 48.94 5.83
N LEU A 33 23.37 49.09 4.52
CA LEU A 33 22.21 49.75 3.90
C LEU A 33 20.99 48.82 3.88
N GLU A 34 19.81 49.39 4.08
CA GLU A 34 18.55 48.63 4.06
C GLU A 34 18.08 48.38 2.61
N PRO A 35 17.60 47.16 2.28
CA PRO A 35 17.06 46.82 0.95
C PRO A 35 15.85 47.68 0.54
N GLY A 36 15.75 48.02 -0.75
CA GLY A 36 14.63 48.79 -1.32
C GLY A 36 14.55 50.27 -0.95
N LYS A 37 15.52 50.81 -0.18
CA LYS A 37 15.54 52.21 0.28
C LYS A 37 16.43 53.11 -0.58
N GLU A 38 16.01 54.37 -0.72
CA GLU A 38 16.79 55.41 -1.39
C GLU A 38 17.73 56.07 -0.37
N TYR A 39 19.00 56.18 -0.76
CA TYR A 39 20.06 56.82 0.02
C TYR A 39 20.64 57.98 -0.78
N HIS A 40 20.89 59.07 -0.08
CA HIS A 40 21.52 60.29 -0.56
C HIS A 40 22.96 60.35 -0.04
N PHE A 41 23.90 60.81 -0.85
CA PHE A 41 25.27 61.09 -0.41
C PHE A 41 25.88 62.29 -1.13
N ARG A 42 26.86 62.92 -0.47
CA ARG A 42 27.70 63.97 -1.05
C ARG A 42 29.13 63.87 -0.54
N ILE A 43 30.07 64.46 -1.27
CA ILE A 43 31.49 64.40 -0.95
C ILE A 43 32.08 65.81 -0.87
N SER A 44 32.86 66.07 0.17
CA SER A 44 33.58 67.33 0.40
C SER A 44 35.08 67.12 0.42
N PHE A 45 35.86 68.04 -0.17
CA PHE A 45 37.31 67.90 -0.26
C PHE A 45 38.05 69.19 0.14
N ARG A 46 39.17 69.09 0.86
CA ARG A 46 40.09 70.19 1.18
C ARG A 46 41.51 69.86 0.72
N ASP A 47 42.21 70.83 0.15
CA ASP A 47 43.60 70.62 -0.27
C ASP A 47 44.58 70.64 0.91
N ARG A 48 45.82 70.20 0.67
CA ARG A 48 46.87 70.11 1.70
C ARG A 48 47.34 71.48 2.22
N ALA A 49 47.06 72.56 1.49
CA ALA A 49 47.31 73.93 1.91
C ALA A 49 46.16 74.52 2.74
N GLY A 50 45.08 73.76 2.95
CA GLY A 50 43.91 74.15 3.74
C GLY A 50 42.81 74.86 2.96
N ASN A 51 42.92 74.96 1.63
CA ASN A 51 41.88 75.59 0.81
C ASN A 51 40.71 74.62 0.60
N GLY A 52 39.48 75.11 0.79
CA GLY A 52 38.24 74.32 0.78
C GLY A 52 37.48 74.40 2.12
N PRO A 53 36.50 73.52 2.38
CA PRO A 53 36.11 72.39 1.53
C PRO A 53 35.28 72.83 0.30
N VAL A 54 35.44 72.11 -0.80
CA VAL A 54 34.50 72.15 -1.94
C VAL A 54 33.64 70.91 -1.86
N THR A 55 32.31 71.11 -1.82
CA THR A 55 31.32 70.05 -1.65
C THR A 55 30.63 69.77 -2.98
N SER A 56 30.44 68.49 -3.30
CA SER A 56 29.65 68.06 -4.46
C SER A 56 28.17 68.39 -4.27
N ASN A 57 27.42 68.35 -5.36
CA ASN A 57 25.96 68.25 -5.26
C ASN A 57 25.57 66.91 -4.61
N ASP A 58 24.32 66.84 -4.14
CA ASP A 58 23.71 65.59 -3.71
C ASP A 58 23.63 64.57 -4.86
N VAL A 59 23.85 63.30 -4.53
CA VAL A 59 23.66 62.16 -5.41
C VAL A 59 22.86 61.11 -4.65
N SER A 60 21.78 60.60 -5.26
CA SER A 60 21.00 59.49 -4.68
C SER A 60 21.17 58.18 -5.44
N PHE A 61 21.01 57.06 -4.72
CA PHE A 61 20.89 55.72 -5.27
C PHE A 61 19.91 54.89 -4.44
N ARG A 62 19.30 53.87 -5.05
CA ARG A 62 18.35 52.98 -4.37
C ARG A 62 18.88 51.55 -4.32
N THR A 63 18.83 50.91 -3.15
CA THR A 63 19.21 49.51 -2.97
C THR A 63 18.16 48.57 -3.59
N LEU A 64 18.57 47.36 -4.00
CA LEU A 64 17.65 46.34 -4.53
C LEU A 64 16.69 45.84 -3.43
N ALA A 65 15.46 45.47 -3.80
CA ALA A 65 14.51 44.84 -2.89
C ALA A 65 14.89 43.37 -2.62
N ARG A 66 14.45 42.78 -1.49
CA ARG A 66 14.63 41.35 -1.21
C ARG A 66 13.85 40.51 -2.23
N GLN A 67 14.44 39.41 -2.69
CA GLN A 67 13.77 38.43 -3.54
C GLN A 67 12.89 37.51 -2.67
N ASP A 68 11.72 37.17 -3.18
CA ASP A 68 10.77 36.27 -2.52
C ASP A 68 11.26 34.82 -2.59
N ILE A 69 11.15 34.10 -1.48
CA ILE A 69 11.61 32.71 -1.33
C ILE A 69 10.58 31.83 -0.63
N GLU A 70 9.45 32.39 -0.20
CA GLU A 70 8.40 31.63 0.48
C GLU A 70 7.39 31.15 -0.57
N PRO A 71 6.96 29.88 -0.55
CA PRO A 71 5.90 29.41 -1.43
C PRO A 71 4.53 29.92 -0.98
N PRO A 72 3.58 30.08 -1.92
CA PRO A 72 2.25 30.59 -1.60
C PRO A 72 1.52 29.63 -0.67
N ALA A 73 1.13 30.10 0.52
CA ALA A 73 0.47 29.29 1.52
C ALA A 73 -1.04 29.21 1.25
N ILE A 74 -1.60 28.00 1.22
CA ILE A 74 -3.05 27.80 1.08
C ILE A 74 -3.73 28.15 2.41
N VAL A 75 -4.40 29.30 2.44
CA VAL A 75 -5.06 29.85 3.62
C VAL A 75 -6.51 29.38 3.78
N GLN A 76 -7.13 28.90 2.70
CA GLN A 76 -8.51 28.40 2.71
C GLN A 76 -8.75 27.41 1.56
N GLY A 77 -9.44 26.30 1.83
CA GLY A 77 -9.58 25.20 0.85
C GLY A 77 -8.32 24.32 0.79
N PRO A 78 -8.26 23.29 -0.09
CA PRO A 78 -9.12 23.06 -1.26
C PRO A 78 -10.49 22.50 -0.90
N GLY A 79 -11.54 23.03 -1.53
CA GLY A 79 -12.91 22.61 -1.33
C GLY A 79 -13.64 22.35 -2.64
N ILE A 80 -14.71 21.58 -2.55
CA ILE A 80 -15.61 21.27 -3.66
C ILE A 80 -16.69 22.35 -3.77
N GLY A 81 -16.84 22.90 -4.97
CA GLY A 81 -17.91 23.83 -5.36
C GLY A 81 -19.12 23.09 -5.94
N ASP A 82 -19.67 23.57 -7.05
CA ASP A 82 -20.80 22.91 -7.71
C ASP A 82 -20.39 21.55 -8.30
N VAL A 83 -21.17 20.52 -7.98
CA VAL A 83 -20.98 19.14 -8.47
C VAL A 83 -22.16 18.79 -9.37
N GLN A 84 -21.87 18.47 -10.62
CA GLN A 84 -22.84 18.02 -11.61
C GLN A 84 -22.55 16.58 -12.03
N SER A 85 -23.33 16.05 -12.98
CA SER A 85 -23.13 14.67 -13.45
C SER A 85 -21.90 14.47 -14.32
N GLY A 86 -21.31 15.53 -14.88
CA GLY A 86 -20.08 15.43 -15.68
C GLY A 86 -19.08 16.57 -15.47
N GLN A 87 -19.24 17.32 -14.39
CA GLN A 87 -18.43 18.50 -14.10
C GLN A 87 -18.36 18.74 -12.59
N VAL A 88 -17.21 19.22 -12.09
CA VAL A 88 -17.07 19.75 -10.73
C VAL A 88 -16.19 20.99 -10.73
N THR A 89 -16.47 21.93 -9.83
CA THR A 89 -15.58 23.08 -9.61
C THR A 89 -14.81 22.92 -8.30
N ILE A 90 -13.50 23.12 -8.32
CA ILE A 90 -12.60 23.07 -7.16
C ILE A 90 -12.16 24.49 -6.81
N VAL A 91 -12.23 24.88 -5.53
CA VAL A 91 -11.94 26.24 -5.06
C VAL A 91 -10.95 26.26 -3.90
N TRP A 92 -10.00 27.19 -3.92
CA TRP A 92 -9.07 27.46 -2.81
C TRP A 92 -8.55 28.90 -2.82
N ARG A 93 -7.84 29.30 -1.76
CA ARG A 93 -7.19 30.61 -1.65
C ARG A 93 -5.78 30.52 -1.11
N THR A 94 -4.90 31.36 -1.64
CA THR A 94 -3.53 31.57 -1.17
C THR A 94 -3.36 32.95 -0.53
N ASP A 95 -2.35 33.07 0.33
CA ASP A 95 -1.95 34.35 0.94
C ASP A 95 -1.35 35.35 -0.07
N GLU A 96 -0.81 34.85 -1.18
CA GLU A 96 -0.25 35.64 -2.28
C GLU A 96 -0.68 35.17 -3.68
N PRO A 97 -0.56 36.01 -4.73
CA PRO A 97 -0.99 35.63 -6.08
C PRO A 97 -0.17 34.47 -6.66
N ALA A 98 -0.84 33.39 -7.02
CA ALA A 98 -0.24 32.18 -7.56
C ALA A 98 -1.07 31.59 -8.71
N ASP A 99 -0.50 30.67 -9.49
CA ASP A 99 -1.24 29.91 -10.49
C ASP A 99 -2.24 28.91 -9.87
N SER A 100 -3.15 28.39 -10.71
CA SER A 100 -4.26 27.54 -10.28
C SER A 100 -4.27 26.22 -11.03
N PHE A 101 -3.76 25.14 -10.44
CA PHE A 101 -3.80 23.81 -11.08
C PHE A 101 -4.37 22.73 -10.17
N VAL A 102 -5.12 21.81 -10.78
CA VAL A 102 -5.69 20.61 -10.15
C VAL A 102 -5.27 19.38 -10.97
N ASP A 103 -4.61 18.42 -10.34
CA ASP A 103 -4.43 17.06 -10.88
C ASP A 103 -5.57 16.18 -10.36
N TYR A 104 -6.24 15.39 -11.20
CA TYR A 104 -7.40 14.56 -10.80
C TYR A 104 -7.55 13.28 -11.61
N GLY A 105 -8.14 12.22 -11.03
CA GLY A 105 -8.36 10.91 -11.66
C GLY A 105 -9.26 9.96 -10.86
N GLU A 106 -9.62 8.81 -11.44
CA GLU A 106 -10.41 7.77 -10.74
C GLU A 106 -9.57 6.98 -9.72
N SER A 107 -8.28 7.33 -9.55
CA SER A 107 -7.37 6.79 -8.55
C SER A 107 -6.35 7.85 -8.11
N THR A 108 -5.56 7.54 -7.08
CA THR A 108 -4.45 8.38 -6.56
C THR A 108 -3.31 8.62 -7.56
N GLY A 109 -3.34 7.97 -8.73
CA GLY A 109 -2.45 8.31 -9.85
C GLY A 109 -2.82 9.62 -10.55
N TYR A 110 -4.04 10.14 -10.30
CA TYR A 110 -4.65 11.33 -10.91
C TYR A 110 -4.71 11.26 -12.45
N GLY A 111 -3.58 11.31 -13.16
CA GLY A 111 -3.53 11.07 -14.61
C GLY A 111 -4.13 12.18 -15.49
N ASN A 112 -4.98 13.07 -14.96
CA ASN A 112 -5.47 14.27 -15.65
C ASN A 112 -5.08 15.53 -14.90
N ARG A 113 -5.02 16.67 -15.61
CA ARG A 113 -4.71 17.99 -15.05
C ARG A 113 -5.56 19.08 -15.70
N ALA A 114 -6.09 19.99 -14.89
CA ALA A 114 -6.84 21.17 -15.32
C ALA A 114 -6.40 22.41 -14.53
N GLY A 115 -6.51 23.59 -15.12
CA GLY A 115 -6.08 24.84 -14.47
C GLY A 115 -5.61 25.91 -15.44
N ASP A 116 -5.11 27.01 -14.89
CA ASP A 116 -4.56 28.13 -15.63
C ASP A 116 -3.38 28.80 -14.88
N ALA A 117 -2.57 29.54 -15.64
CA ALA A 117 -1.36 30.20 -15.17
C ALA A 117 -1.58 31.65 -14.69
N ALA A 118 -2.83 32.12 -14.56
CA ALA A 118 -3.09 33.47 -14.09
C ALA A 118 -2.82 33.55 -12.58
N LEU A 119 -2.01 34.54 -12.18
CA LEU A 119 -1.64 34.73 -10.79
C LEU A 119 -2.78 35.41 -10.02
N VAL A 120 -3.51 34.63 -9.23
CA VAL A 120 -4.67 35.05 -8.43
C VAL A 120 -4.53 34.56 -7.00
N ARG A 121 -5.30 35.14 -6.08
CA ARG A 121 -5.37 34.69 -4.66
C ARG A 121 -6.60 33.84 -4.35
N ALA A 122 -7.54 33.80 -5.29
CA ALA A 122 -8.75 33.00 -5.19
C ALA A 122 -8.80 32.18 -6.47
N HIS A 123 -8.64 30.88 -6.28
CA HIS A 123 -8.50 29.90 -7.34
C HIS A 123 -9.84 29.19 -7.52
N GLU A 124 -10.23 29.03 -8.77
CA GLU A 124 -11.44 28.33 -9.16
C GLU A 124 -11.12 27.55 -10.44
N VAL A 125 -11.11 26.23 -10.34
CA VAL A 125 -10.79 25.34 -11.47
C VAL A 125 -11.95 24.39 -11.69
N THR A 126 -12.50 24.40 -12.90
CA THR A 126 -13.60 23.51 -13.27
C THR A 126 -13.10 22.31 -14.06
N LEU A 127 -13.35 21.12 -13.52
CA LEU A 127 -13.07 19.83 -14.13
C LEU A 127 -14.30 19.41 -14.94
N SER A 128 -14.12 19.00 -16.20
CA SER A 128 -15.24 18.67 -17.12
C SER A 128 -14.97 17.37 -17.86
N GLY A 129 -16.03 16.73 -18.37
CA GLY A 129 -15.93 15.44 -19.05
C GLY A 129 -15.84 14.25 -18.09
N LEU A 130 -16.34 14.42 -16.86
CA LEU A 130 -16.33 13.39 -15.83
C LEU A 130 -17.46 12.39 -16.05
N ASN A 131 -17.25 11.15 -15.60
CA ASN A 131 -18.29 10.12 -15.60
C ASN A 131 -19.31 10.39 -14.48
N ALA A 132 -20.60 10.11 -14.73
CA ALA A 132 -21.68 10.37 -13.77
C ALA A 132 -21.75 9.31 -12.67
N GLY A 133 -21.93 9.74 -11.41
CA GLY A 133 -21.99 8.85 -10.25
C GLY A 133 -20.63 8.25 -9.84
N THR A 134 -19.53 8.77 -10.40
CA THR A 134 -18.16 8.24 -10.28
C THR A 134 -17.36 9.04 -9.26
N GLU A 135 -16.53 8.34 -8.48
CA GLU A 135 -15.60 8.93 -7.51
C GLU A 135 -14.27 9.29 -8.19
N TYR A 136 -13.72 10.44 -7.81
CA TYR A 136 -12.47 10.97 -8.33
C TYR A 136 -11.59 11.47 -7.18
N HIS A 137 -10.30 11.18 -7.27
CA HIS A 137 -9.22 11.71 -6.44
C HIS A 137 -8.64 12.97 -7.08
N TYR A 138 -8.18 13.94 -6.29
CA TYR A 138 -7.53 15.14 -6.78
C TYR A 138 -6.50 15.72 -5.80
N ARG A 139 -5.58 16.54 -6.34
CA ARG A 139 -4.71 17.44 -5.57
C ARG A 139 -4.58 18.78 -6.26
N VAL A 140 -4.34 19.84 -5.51
CA VAL A 140 -4.14 21.18 -6.08
C VAL A 140 -2.68 21.62 -5.94
N SER A 141 -2.24 22.51 -6.82
CA SER A 141 -0.96 23.18 -6.70
C SER A 141 -1.01 24.62 -7.17
N SER A 142 -0.20 25.46 -6.52
CA SER A 142 -0.10 26.90 -6.76
C SER A 142 1.35 27.36 -6.72
N THR A 143 1.75 28.10 -7.75
CA THR A 143 3.11 28.60 -7.98
C THR A 143 3.08 30.12 -8.09
N ASP A 144 3.90 30.81 -7.30
CA ASP A 144 3.99 32.28 -7.31
C ASP A 144 4.79 32.82 -8.52
N LEU A 145 4.98 34.13 -8.58
CA LEU A 145 5.78 34.79 -9.62
C LEU A 145 7.30 34.50 -9.51
N ALA A 146 7.78 34.18 -8.31
CA ALA A 146 9.19 33.88 -8.03
C ALA A 146 9.55 32.41 -8.36
N GLY A 147 8.55 31.56 -8.62
CA GLY A 147 8.68 30.14 -8.93
C GLY A 147 8.55 29.23 -7.72
N ASN A 148 8.18 29.75 -6.55
CA ASN A 148 7.96 28.95 -5.35
C ASN A 148 6.57 28.28 -5.45
N ARG A 149 6.51 26.97 -5.16
CA ARG A 149 5.30 26.15 -5.38
C ARG A 149 4.81 25.48 -4.11
N SER A 150 3.50 25.50 -3.88
CA SER A 150 2.80 24.69 -2.89
C SER A 150 1.90 23.63 -3.55
N THR A 151 1.68 22.50 -2.86
CA THR A 151 0.86 21.38 -3.35
C THR A 151 0.20 20.65 -2.20
N THR A 152 -0.94 20.02 -2.46
CA THR A 152 -1.66 19.15 -1.49
C THR A 152 -1.38 17.67 -1.76
N ASP A 153 -0.14 17.34 -2.08
CA ASP A 153 0.24 15.94 -2.34
C ASP A 153 0.02 15.09 -1.06
N PRO A 154 -0.59 13.90 -1.13
CA PRO A 154 -0.80 13.05 0.04
C PRO A 154 0.49 12.69 0.78
N ALA A 155 1.63 12.64 0.11
CA ALA A 155 2.94 12.37 0.72
C ALA A 155 3.61 13.63 1.33
N GLY A 156 2.96 14.79 1.24
CA GLY A 156 3.47 16.07 1.75
C GLY A 156 3.21 16.29 3.25
N SER A 157 3.90 17.26 3.83
CA SER A 157 3.76 17.68 5.24
C SER A 157 3.01 19.00 5.43
N ALA A 158 2.51 19.62 4.35
CA ALA A 158 1.72 20.85 4.43
C ALA A 158 0.33 20.56 5.00
N LYS A 159 -0.30 21.55 5.67
CA LYS A 159 -1.61 21.45 6.35
C LYS A 159 -2.72 20.73 5.57
N TRP A 160 -2.70 20.80 4.24
CA TRP A 160 -3.72 20.24 3.34
C TRP A 160 -3.24 19.00 2.56
N SER A 161 -2.08 18.45 2.90
CA SER A 161 -1.49 17.27 2.25
C SER A 161 -2.27 16.02 2.65
N ARG A 162 -3.18 15.60 1.78
CA ARG A 162 -3.97 14.36 1.91
C ARG A 162 -4.48 13.97 0.53
N ASP A 163 -4.97 12.75 0.41
CA ASP A 163 -5.76 12.36 -0.76
C ASP A 163 -7.15 13.01 -0.67
N LEU A 164 -7.47 13.90 -1.61
CA LEU A 164 -8.76 14.60 -1.65
C LEU A 164 -9.67 13.91 -2.66
N THR A 165 -10.93 13.70 -2.33
CA THR A 165 -11.88 13.01 -3.22
C THR A 165 -13.16 13.81 -3.43
N PHE A 166 -13.86 13.54 -4.53
CA PHE A 166 -15.24 13.98 -4.79
C PHE A 166 -15.98 12.96 -5.65
N ARG A 167 -17.32 12.97 -5.59
CA ARG A 167 -18.16 12.10 -6.42
C ARG A 167 -19.16 12.90 -7.26
N THR A 168 -19.23 12.62 -8.57
CA THR A 168 -20.17 13.32 -9.48
C THR A 168 -21.62 12.89 -9.24
N ARG A 169 -22.59 13.74 -9.61
CA ARG A 169 -24.02 13.42 -9.47
C ARG A 169 -24.48 12.37 -10.48
N LYS A 170 -25.55 11.64 -10.16
CA LYS A 170 -26.28 10.80 -11.15
C LYS A 170 -27.15 11.69 -12.05
N GLU A 171 -27.39 11.29 -13.30
CA GLU A 171 -28.29 12.03 -14.21
C GLU A 171 -29.74 12.03 -13.72
N LYS A 172 -30.48 13.12 -13.98
CA LYS A 172 -31.90 13.26 -13.59
C LYS A 172 -32.83 12.64 -14.64
N ASP A 173 -33.80 11.85 -14.20
CA ASP A 173 -34.81 11.25 -15.07
C ASP A 173 -35.77 12.30 -15.67
N SER A 174 -36.08 12.15 -16.95
CA SER A 174 -36.91 13.07 -17.75
C SER A 174 -37.93 12.36 -18.64
N LYS A 175 -38.01 11.02 -18.57
CA LYS A 175 -38.94 10.23 -19.38
C LYS A 175 -40.15 9.83 -18.53
N PRO A 176 -41.37 9.77 -19.10
CA PRO A 176 -42.50 9.14 -18.43
C PRO A 176 -42.33 7.63 -18.39
N PRO A 177 -42.93 6.95 -17.39
CA PRO A 177 -42.90 5.50 -17.30
C PRO A 177 -43.52 4.87 -18.54
N ALA A 178 -42.88 3.90 -19.15
CA ALA A 178 -43.37 3.13 -20.29
C ALA A 178 -43.81 1.73 -19.85
N ILE A 179 -44.94 1.24 -20.37
CA ILE A 179 -45.35 -0.15 -20.14
C ILE A 179 -44.46 -1.07 -21.00
N VAL A 180 -43.64 -1.87 -20.32
CA VAL A 180 -42.74 -2.84 -20.97
C VAL A 180 -43.39 -4.21 -21.16
N ARG A 181 -44.44 -4.54 -20.39
CA ARG A 181 -45.20 -5.79 -20.53
C ARG A 181 -46.66 -5.62 -20.09
N GLY A 182 -47.60 -6.24 -20.79
CA GLY A 182 -49.04 -6.10 -20.54
C GLY A 182 -49.68 -4.90 -21.27
N PRO A 183 -50.94 -4.53 -21.00
CA PRO A 183 -51.80 -5.07 -19.94
C PRO A 183 -52.37 -6.46 -20.27
N LEU A 184 -52.07 -7.44 -19.43
CA LEU A 184 -52.68 -8.76 -19.42
C LEU A 184 -53.98 -8.67 -18.62
N ILE A 185 -55.09 -9.11 -19.23
CA ILE A 185 -56.40 -9.11 -18.60
C ILE A 185 -56.84 -10.54 -18.37
N ILE A 186 -57.05 -10.90 -17.10
CA ILE A 186 -57.57 -12.21 -16.69
C ILE A 186 -58.94 -11.96 -16.07
N ALA A 187 -60.00 -12.24 -16.82
CA ALA A 187 -61.38 -12.07 -16.37
C ALA A 187 -62.04 -13.43 -16.14
N SER A 188 -62.60 -13.63 -14.96
CA SER A 188 -63.35 -14.85 -14.60
C SER A 188 -64.59 -14.49 -13.80
N GLY A 189 -65.76 -14.93 -14.27
CA GLY A 189 -67.05 -14.77 -13.61
C GLY A 189 -67.44 -13.31 -13.29
N ARG A 190 -67.13 -12.83 -12.09
CA ARG A 190 -67.47 -11.47 -11.58
C ARG A 190 -66.25 -10.64 -11.19
N SER A 191 -65.06 -11.07 -11.59
CA SER A 191 -63.80 -10.41 -11.26
C SER A 191 -62.89 -10.34 -12.48
N ALA A 192 -62.01 -9.36 -12.48
CA ALA A 192 -60.93 -9.26 -13.44
C ALA A 192 -59.65 -8.81 -12.74
N LEU A 193 -58.52 -9.34 -13.18
CA LEU A 193 -57.18 -8.85 -12.83
C LEU A 193 -56.58 -8.20 -14.07
N ILE A 194 -56.15 -6.95 -13.94
CA ILE A 194 -55.36 -6.26 -14.96
C ILE A 194 -53.94 -6.17 -14.44
N ARG A 195 -53.02 -6.82 -15.16
CA ARG A 195 -51.59 -6.84 -14.82
C ARG A 195 -50.75 -6.21 -15.91
N PHE A 196 -49.82 -5.34 -15.52
CA PHE A 196 -48.82 -4.79 -16.43
C PHE A 196 -47.56 -4.42 -15.67
N THR A 197 -46.45 -4.26 -16.38
CA THR A 197 -45.19 -3.80 -15.81
C THR A 197 -44.68 -2.58 -16.56
N THR A 198 -44.10 -1.64 -15.82
CA THR A 198 -43.43 -0.46 -16.38
C THR A 198 -41.92 -0.64 -16.39
N ASP A 199 -41.20 0.22 -17.10
CA ASP A 199 -39.74 0.31 -17.11
C ASP A 199 -39.17 0.94 -15.83
N GLU A 200 -40.00 1.67 -15.08
CA GLU A 200 -39.64 2.33 -13.83
C GLU A 200 -40.80 2.32 -12.80
N PRO A 201 -40.54 2.50 -11.49
CA PRO A 201 -41.60 2.50 -10.48
C PRO A 201 -42.57 3.68 -10.66
N CYS A 202 -43.86 3.41 -10.84
CA CYS A 202 -44.91 4.42 -10.90
C CYS A 202 -46.09 4.10 -9.98
N ILE A 203 -46.90 5.10 -9.66
CA ILE A 203 -48.19 4.89 -9.00
C ILE A 203 -49.26 4.74 -10.09
N ALA A 204 -49.86 3.56 -10.18
CA ALA A 204 -50.90 3.28 -11.16
C ALA A 204 -52.31 3.63 -10.68
N ARG A 205 -53.12 4.10 -11.61
CA ARG A 205 -54.56 4.35 -11.44
C ARG A 205 -55.32 3.83 -12.65
N LEU A 206 -56.38 3.05 -12.38
CA LEU A 206 -57.26 2.45 -13.37
C LEU A 206 -58.69 2.94 -13.18
N ALA A 207 -59.24 3.64 -14.17
CA ALA A 207 -60.66 3.96 -14.24
C ALA A 207 -61.37 2.99 -15.20
N TYR A 208 -62.49 2.40 -14.80
CA TYR A 208 -63.23 1.42 -15.62
C TYR A 208 -64.75 1.65 -15.59
N GLY A 209 -65.42 1.18 -16.63
CA GLY A 209 -66.88 1.29 -16.77
C GLY A 209 -67.39 0.59 -18.02
N THR A 210 -68.66 0.76 -18.34
CA THR A 210 -69.16 0.43 -19.69
C THR A 210 -68.78 1.55 -20.65
N ALA A 211 -68.91 1.32 -21.96
CA ALA A 211 -68.65 2.35 -22.98
C ALA A 211 -69.52 3.63 -22.82
N GLN A 212 -70.56 3.60 -21.97
CA GLN A 212 -71.44 4.73 -21.67
C GLN A 212 -71.11 5.42 -20.35
N THR A 213 -70.37 4.78 -19.45
CA THR A 213 -70.10 5.28 -18.09
C THR A 213 -68.65 5.69 -17.86
N LEU A 214 -67.70 5.21 -18.67
CA LEU A 214 -66.30 5.68 -18.59
C LEU A 214 -66.22 7.19 -18.91
N GLY A 215 -65.59 7.98 -18.04
CA GLY A 215 -65.48 9.44 -18.15
C GLY A 215 -66.70 10.23 -17.66
N THR A 216 -67.69 9.58 -17.02
CA THR A 216 -68.81 10.25 -16.33
C THR A 216 -68.64 10.15 -14.81
N ALA A 217 -69.56 10.72 -14.04
CA ALA A 217 -69.58 10.56 -12.58
C ALA A 217 -69.83 9.11 -12.12
N ASP A 218 -70.21 8.22 -13.05
CA ASP A 218 -70.52 6.81 -12.78
C ASP A 218 -69.35 5.87 -13.18
N GLU A 219 -68.15 6.41 -13.41
CA GLU A 219 -66.93 5.60 -13.58
C GLU A 219 -66.42 5.10 -12.23
N GLU A 220 -65.94 3.85 -12.19
CA GLU A 220 -65.31 3.28 -11.00
C GLU A 220 -63.79 3.33 -11.15
N VAL A 221 -63.08 3.56 -10.05
CA VAL A 221 -61.62 3.77 -10.07
C VAL A 221 -60.94 2.87 -9.05
N VAL A 222 -59.89 2.17 -9.49
CA VAL A 222 -58.95 1.43 -8.67
C VAL A 222 -57.64 2.21 -8.67
N TYR A 223 -57.03 2.38 -7.50
CA TYR A 223 -55.75 3.07 -7.33
C TYR A 223 -54.81 2.21 -6.50
N GLU A 224 -53.53 2.28 -6.83
CA GLU A 224 -52.45 1.81 -5.97
C GLU A 224 -52.00 2.93 -5.03
N ASN A 225 -51.52 2.56 -3.84
CA ASN A 225 -51.11 3.53 -2.80
C ASN A 225 -49.59 3.75 -2.77
N GLU A 226 -48.82 2.91 -3.47
CA GLU A 226 -47.36 2.89 -3.46
C GLU A 226 -46.85 2.73 -4.88
N ALA A 227 -45.68 3.31 -5.16
CA ALA A 227 -45.06 3.20 -6.48
C ALA A 227 -44.50 1.78 -6.67
N SER A 228 -44.80 1.16 -7.81
CA SER A 228 -44.34 -0.19 -8.16
C SER A 228 -43.96 -0.25 -9.63
N VAL A 229 -43.13 -1.23 -9.99
CA VAL A 229 -42.80 -1.57 -11.39
C VAL A 229 -43.75 -2.65 -11.92
N ARG A 230 -44.35 -3.44 -11.02
CA ARG A 230 -45.33 -4.48 -11.34
C ARG A 230 -46.68 -4.10 -10.73
N HIS A 231 -47.72 -4.05 -11.56
CA HIS A 231 -49.03 -3.55 -11.17
C HIS A 231 -50.07 -4.65 -11.30
N ASP A 232 -50.86 -4.83 -10.23
CA ASP A 232 -51.85 -5.89 -10.08
C ASP A 232 -53.21 -5.32 -9.66
N LEU A 233 -53.94 -4.79 -10.64
CA LEU A 233 -55.19 -4.08 -10.39
C LEU A 233 -56.37 -5.06 -10.43
N ARG A 234 -56.84 -5.44 -9.24
CA ARG A 234 -57.98 -6.35 -9.06
C ARG A 234 -59.30 -5.60 -9.07
N ILE A 235 -60.21 -6.05 -9.92
CA ILE A 235 -61.58 -5.54 -10.05
C ILE A 235 -62.56 -6.61 -9.57
N GLY A 236 -63.40 -6.25 -8.60
CA GLY A 236 -64.46 -7.10 -8.07
C GLY A 236 -65.86 -6.68 -8.53
N HIS A 237 -66.88 -7.49 -8.19
CA HIS A 237 -68.30 -7.16 -8.34
C HIS A 237 -68.80 -6.83 -9.76
N LEU A 238 -68.12 -7.33 -10.78
CA LEU A 238 -68.52 -7.13 -12.17
C LEU A 238 -69.85 -7.83 -12.48
N LYS A 239 -70.63 -7.23 -13.38
CA LYS A 239 -71.85 -7.83 -13.90
C LYS A 239 -71.47 -8.90 -14.93
N LYS A 240 -72.12 -10.06 -14.83
CA LYS A 240 -71.96 -11.17 -15.78
C LYS A 240 -72.39 -10.71 -17.19
N LYS A 241 -71.78 -11.27 -18.24
CA LYS A 241 -72.10 -11.00 -19.66
C LYS A 241 -72.06 -9.50 -20.02
N THR A 242 -71.17 -8.74 -19.40
CA THR A 242 -71.07 -7.30 -19.59
C THR A 242 -69.70 -6.94 -20.13
N ARG A 243 -69.65 -6.10 -21.17
CA ARG A 243 -68.42 -5.56 -21.75
C ARG A 243 -68.01 -4.30 -20.99
N TYR A 244 -66.78 -4.31 -20.48
CA TYR A 244 -66.16 -3.21 -19.76
C TYR A 244 -65.01 -2.61 -20.57
N VAL A 245 -64.81 -1.30 -20.45
CA VAL A 245 -63.71 -0.51 -21.03
C VAL A 245 -62.99 0.22 -19.91
N PHE A 246 -61.70 0.52 -20.07
CA PHE A 246 -60.92 1.19 -19.03
C PHE A 246 -59.88 2.20 -19.56
N LYS A 247 -59.36 3.02 -18.65
CA LYS A 247 -58.28 3.99 -18.80
C LYS A 247 -57.27 3.77 -17.67
N LEU A 248 -55.99 3.74 -18.03
CA LEU A 248 -54.86 3.56 -17.12
C LEU A 248 -53.96 4.79 -17.13
N THR A 249 -53.52 5.22 -15.95
CA THR A 249 -52.56 6.33 -15.75
C THR A 249 -51.48 5.88 -14.78
N CYS A 250 -50.21 6.18 -15.06
CA CYS A 250 -49.07 5.90 -14.19
C CYS A 250 -48.20 7.14 -14.02
N GLN A 251 -47.78 7.44 -12.79
CA GLN A 251 -46.93 8.60 -12.49
C GLN A 251 -45.68 8.17 -11.72
N ASP A 252 -44.50 8.56 -12.18
CA ASP A 252 -43.22 8.27 -11.52
C ASP A 252 -42.94 9.23 -10.33
N ALA A 253 -41.80 9.03 -9.65
CA ALA A 253 -41.35 9.88 -8.56
C ALA A 253 -40.86 11.28 -9.00
N ALA A 254 -40.45 11.43 -10.27
CA ALA A 254 -40.02 12.69 -10.87
C ALA A 254 -41.20 13.58 -11.32
N GLY A 255 -42.41 13.05 -11.30
CA GLY A 255 -43.65 13.71 -11.70
C GLY A 255 -44.05 13.52 -13.17
N ASN A 256 -43.36 12.67 -13.93
CA ASN A 256 -43.73 12.37 -15.31
C ASN A 256 -44.89 11.36 -15.35
N VAL A 257 -45.83 11.53 -16.28
CA VAL A 257 -47.10 10.78 -16.31
C VAL A 257 -47.31 10.07 -17.65
N LEU A 258 -47.55 8.77 -17.59
CA LEU A 258 -48.10 7.95 -18.68
C LEU A 258 -49.63 7.88 -18.58
N GLU A 259 -50.32 8.04 -19.71
CA GLU A 259 -51.78 7.87 -19.80
C GLU A 259 -52.19 7.09 -21.05
N ILE A 260 -52.98 6.02 -20.88
CA ILE A 260 -53.56 5.21 -21.96
C ILE A 260 -55.06 4.94 -21.71
N GLY A 261 -55.93 5.03 -22.73
CA GLY A 261 -57.38 4.80 -22.56
C GLY A 261 -58.23 4.90 -23.83
N SER A 262 -59.53 4.57 -23.73
CA SER A 262 -60.46 4.51 -24.88
C SER A 262 -61.47 5.70 -24.96
N GLY A 263 -61.40 6.49 -26.05
CA GLY A 263 -62.40 7.48 -26.55
C GLY A 263 -62.27 8.94 -26.05
N ARG A 264 -62.90 10.01 -26.57
CA ARG A 264 -63.32 10.48 -27.92
C ARG A 264 -62.59 11.81 -28.29
N ARG A 265 -61.61 12.24 -27.48
CA ARG A 265 -60.84 13.50 -27.58
C ARG A 265 -59.39 13.36 -27.08
N ALA A 266 -58.84 12.15 -27.05
CA ALA A 266 -57.41 11.96 -26.77
C ALA A 266 -56.61 12.28 -28.04
N LYS A 267 -55.57 13.12 -27.90
CA LYS A 267 -54.65 13.49 -28.97
C LYS A 267 -53.83 12.24 -29.32
N VAL A 268 -54.12 11.63 -30.47
CA VAL A 268 -53.40 10.46 -30.99
C VAL A 268 -51.94 10.87 -31.25
N VAL A 269 -51.01 10.38 -30.43
CA VAL A 269 -49.58 10.40 -30.74
C VAL A 269 -49.33 9.27 -31.75
N PRO A 270 -48.54 9.48 -32.82
CA PRO A 270 -48.32 8.45 -33.84
C PRO A 270 -47.64 7.21 -33.25
N LEU A 271 -48.25 6.06 -33.47
CA LEU A 271 -47.80 4.73 -33.06
C LEU A 271 -46.71 4.21 -34.00
N THR A 272 -45.44 4.48 -33.70
CA THR A 272 -44.31 3.78 -34.36
C THR A 272 -43.30 3.17 -33.40
N GLU A 273 -43.39 3.39 -32.08
CA GLU A 273 -42.55 2.71 -31.08
C GLU A 273 -43.38 2.37 -29.83
N ALA A 274 -44.29 1.41 -29.98
CA ALA A 274 -44.86 0.60 -28.90
C ALA A 274 -45.70 -0.49 -29.57
N GLY A 275 -45.62 -1.71 -29.05
CA GLY A 275 -46.31 -2.88 -29.60
C GLY A 275 -47.80 -2.63 -29.85
N ASP A 276 -48.33 -3.39 -30.80
CA ASP A 276 -49.66 -3.29 -31.36
C ASP A 276 -50.78 -3.54 -30.30
N PHE A 277 -51.24 -2.51 -29.58
CA PHE A 277 -52.26 -2.63 -28.52
C PHE A 277 -53.68 -2.22 -28.94
N ALA A 278 -54.05 -2.38 -30.20
CA ALA A 278 -55.35 -1.96 -30.72
C ALA A 278 -56.58 -2.71 -30.12
N GLY A 279 -56.39 -3.71 -29.25
CA GLY A 279 -57.46 -4.51 -28.63
C GLY A 279 -57.46 -4.61 -27.10
N ALA A 280 -56.46 -4.07 -26.38
CA ALA A 280 -56.20 -4.40 -24.97
C ALA A 280 -56.88 -3.49 -23.92
N LEU A 281 -57.85 -2.65 -24.31
CA LEU A 281 -58.49 -1.67 -23.40
C LEU A 281 -59.96 -2.01 -23.07
N GLU A 282 -60.36 -3.26 -23.30
CA GLU A 282 -61.69 -3.77 -23.01
C GLU A 282 -61.71 -5.27 -22.70
N PHE A 283 -62.71 -5.73 -21.92
CA PHE A 283 -62.89 -7.15 -21.59
C PHE A 283 -64.36 -7.53 -21.31
N SER A 284 -64.70 -8.82 -21.29
CA SER A 284 -66.05 -9.36 -21.03
C SER A 284 -66.01 -10.51 -20.02
N THR A 285 -67.11 -10.75 -19.29
CA THR A 285 -67.22 -11.82 -18.27
C THR A 285 -67.98 -13.06 -18.79
N GLU A 286 -67.44 -14.28 -18.59
CA GLU A 286 -67.92 -15.58 -19.15
C GLU A 286 -68.89 -16.41 -18.25
N GLU A 287 -69.38 -17.57 -18.75
CA GLU A 287 -70.56 -18.33 -18.27
C GLU A 287 -70.28 -19.53 -17.29
N GLU A 288 -69.17 -20.29 -17.36
CA GLU A 288 -68.90 -21.48 -16.49
C GLU A 288 -67.49 -21.49 -15.81
N GLU A 289 -67.35 -22.25 -14.70
CA GLU A 289 -66.11 -22.36 -13.88
C GLU A 289 -65.12 -23.42 -14.41
N ASP A 290 -63.82 -23.12 -14.32
CA ASP A 290 -62.71 -23.98 -14.77
C ASP A 290 -62.31 -25.03 -13.72
N LEU A 291 -62.14 -26.28 -14.16
CA LEU A 291 -61.89 -27.47 -13.32
C LEU A 291 -60.67 -28.31 -13.77
N ALA A 292 -59.91 -27.87 -14.78
CA ALA A 292 -58.75 -28.60 -15.28
C ALA A 292 -57.45 -28.08 -14.63
N SER A 293 -56.50 -28.98 -14.35
CA SER A 293 -55.15 -28.61 -13.90
C SER A 293 -54.24 -28.28 -15.09
N PRO A 294 -53.26 -27.39 -14.93
CA PRO A 294 -52.38 -26.96 -16.01
C PRO A 294 -51.43 -28.08 -16.43
N VAL A 295 -51.13 -28.20 -17.71
CA VAL A 295 -50.22 -29.20 -18.29
C VAL A 295 -48.94 -28.55 -18.77
N ILE A 296 -47.76 -29.06 -18.38
CA ILE A 296 -46.48 -28.61 -18.92
C ILE A 296 -46.35 -29.12 -20.36
N VAL A 297 -46.36 -28.19 -21.31
CA VAL A 297 -46.30 -28.47 -22.76
C VAL A 297 -44.89 -28.33 -23.33
N GLU A 298 -44.00 -27.61 -22.64
CA GLU A 298 -42.61 -27.40 -23.05
C GLU A 298 -41.70 -27.21 -21.82
N GLY A 299 -40.48 -27.74 -21.85
CA GLY A 299 -39.56 -27.71 -20.71
C GLY A 299 -39.92 -28.71 -19.59
N PRO A 300 -39.30 -28.62 -18.40
CA PRO A 300 -38.39 -27.55 -17.97
C PRO A 300 -36.96 -27.67 -18.50
N SER A 301 -36.32 -26.53 -18.74
CA SER A 301 -34.95 -26.42 -19.26
C SER A 301 -34.16 -25.31 -18.58
N LEU A 302 -32.84 -25.47 -18.51
CA LEU A 302 -31.90 -24.46 -18.02
C LEU A 302 -31.60 -23.44 -19.12
N LEU A 303 -31.89 -22.17 -18.88
CA LEU A 303 -31.67 -21.08 -19.83
C LEU A 303 -30.25 -20.49 -19.71
N SER A 304 -29.81 -20.17 -18.49
CA SER A 304 -28.45 -19.70 -18.20
C SER A 304 -28.04 -20.09 -16.77
N ARG A 305 -26.74 -20.02 -16.50
CA ARG A 305 -26.15 -20.23 -15.18
C ARG A 305 -24.85 -19.42 -15.06
N THR A 306 -24.52 -18.99 -13.85
CA THR A 306 -23.24 -18.39 -13.45
C THR A 306 -22.60 -19.26 -12.37
N ALA A 307 -21.56 -18.77 -11.69
CA ALA A 307 -20.98 -19.44 -10.54
C ALA A 307 -21.96 -19.56 -9.35
N ASP A 308 -22.91 -18.64 -9.23
CA ASP A 308 -23.78 -18.48 -8.07
C ASP A 308 -25.29 -18.39 -8.39
N THR A 309 -25.66 -18.42 -9.68
CA THR A 309 -27.06 -18.30 -10.13
C THR A 309 -27.43 -19.27 -11.26
N ALA A 310 -28.72 -19.53 -11.44
CA ALA A 310 -29.26 -20.28 -12.57
C ALA A 310 -30.69 -19.85 -12.93
N ILE A 311 -31.07 -19.93 -14.21
CA ILE A 311 -32.41 -19.59 -14.69
C ILE A 311 -33.10 -20.84 -15.28
N ILE A 312 -34.25 -21.22 -14.74
CA ILE A 312 -35.05 -22.37 -15.18
C ILE A 312 -36.32 -21.90 -15.88
N CYS A 313 -36.61 -22.41 -17.08
CA CYS A 313 -37.78 -22.02 -17.87
C CYS A 313 -38.64 -23.22 -18.30
N TRP A 314 -39.96 -23.03 -18.39
CA TRP A 314 -40.93 -24.01 -18.92
C TRP A 314 -42.22 -23.33 -19.41
N LYS A 315 -43.11 -24.08 -20.06
CA LYS A 315 -44.40 -23.58 -20.58
C LYS A 315 -45.56 -24.49 -20.20
N THR A 316 -46.69 -23.90 -19.81
CA THR A 316 -47.98 -24.59 -19.60
C THR A 316 -49.00 -24.26 -20.69
N ASP A 317 -50.02 -25.11 -20.84
CA ASP A 317 -51.14 -24.90 -21.76
C ASP A 317 -52.11 -23.79 -21.33
N GLU A 318 -52.10 -23.41 -20.05
CA GLU A 318 -52.87 -22.31 -19.48
C GLU A 318 -52.08 -21.51 -18.43
N PRO A 319 -52.48 -20.27 -18.08
CA PRO A 319 -51.76 -19.46 -17.10
C PRO A 319 -51.71 -20.12 -15.71
N ALA A 320 -50.52 -20.44 -15.25
CA ALA A 320 -50.28 -21.14 -13.99
C ALA A 320 -49.18 -20.45 -13.15
N SER A 321 -49.11 -20.74 -11.86
CA SER A 321 -48.04 -20.30 -10.97
C SER A 321 -46.70 -20.95 -11.35
N SER A 322 -45.60 -20.33 -10.94
CA SER A 322 -44.25 -20.79 -11.26
C SER A 322 -43.52 -21.19 -9.98
N ALA A 323 -43.06 -22.42 -9.83
CA ALA A 323 -42.18 -22.79 -8.72
C ALA A 323 -41.13 -23.80 -9.12
N VAL A 324 -39.95 -23.73 -8.48
CA VAL A 324 -38.83 -24.65 -8.66
C VAL A 324 -38.35 -25.12 -7.29
N ASP A 325 -38.38 -26.43 -7.09
CA ASP A 325 -37.75 -27.10 -5.95
C ASP A 325 -36.34 -27.56 -6.39
N PHE A 326 -35.29 -27.29 -5.61
CA PHE A 326 -33.89 -27.60 -5.97
C PHE A 326 -32.98 -27.95 -4.77
N GLY A 327 -31.83 -28.59 -5.02
CA GLY A 327 -30.81 -28.89 -4.00
C GLY A 327 -29.70 -29.85 -4.44
N THR A 328 -28.66 -30.00 -3.61
CA THR A 328 -27.48 -30.87 -3.82
C THR A 328 -27.75 -32.30 -3.34
N GLY A 329 -28.76 -32.94 -3.92
CA GLY A 329 -29.19 -34.30 -3.59
C GLY A 329 -30.69 -34.41 -3.31
N GLU A 330 -31.14 -33.90 -2.17
CA GLU A 330 -32.58 -33.72 -1.88
C GLU A 330 -33.05 -32.32 -2.32
N LEU A 331 -34.28 -32.21 -2.82
CA LEU A 331 -34.90 -30.94 -3.23
C LEU A 331 -35.39 -30.14 -2.01
N ALA A 332 -34.45 -29.68 -1.19
CA ALA A 332 -34.71 -29.06 0.11
C ALA A 332 -35.08 -27.57 0.03
N GLN A 333 -34.80 -26.91 -1.10
CA GLN A 333 -35.04 -25.48 -1.31
C GLN A 333 -36.13 -25.27 -2.36
N MET A 334 -36.90 -24.19 -2.20
CA MET A 334 -38.00 -23.84 -3.11
C MET A 334 -37.98 -22.35 -3.41
N VAL A 335 -38.02 -22.00 -4.70
CA VAL A 335 -38.27 -20.64 -5.17
C VAL A 335 -39.59 -20.65 -5.94
N SER A 336 -40.49 -19.74 -5.62
CA SER A 336 -41.79 -19.63 -6.30
C SER A 336 -42.13 -18.19 -6.63
N ASP A 337 -42.71 -18.01 -7.82
CA ASP A 337 -43.39 -16.78 -8.24
C ASP A 337 -44.91 -17.03 -8.22
N ALA A 338 -45.63 -16.14 -7.53
CA ALA A 338 -47.08 -16.17 -7.42
C ALA A 338 -47.80 -15.66 -8.69
N GLU A 339 -47.04 -15.22 -9.71
CA GLU A 339 -47.58 -14.80 -10.98
C GLU A 339 -48.11 -15.98 -11.83
N TYR A 340 -49.34 -15.82 -12.35
CA TYR A 340 -49.95 -16.78 -13.27
C TYR A 340 -49.58 -16.44 -14.71
N VAL A 341 -48.70 -17.23 -15.31
CA VAL A 341 -48.19 -17.06 -16.67
C VAL A 341 -48.20 -18.39 -17.41
N GLN A 342 -48.22 -18.38 -18.74
CA GLN A 342 -48.05 -19.60 -19.54
C GLN A 342 -46.58 -19.94 -19.77
N GLU A 343 -45.72 -18.92 -19.81
CA GLU A 343 -44.27 -19.08 -19.99
C GLU A 343 -43.59 -18.67 -18.70
N HIS A 344 -42.94 -19.63 -18.07
CA HIS A 344 -42.36 -19.52 -16.73
C HIS A 344 -40.85 -19.37 -16.83
N SER A 345 -40.30 -18.53 -15.95
CA SER A 345 -38.86 -18.36 -15.77
C SER A 345 -38.57 -18.07 -14.31
N VAL A 346 -37.77 -18.91 -13.66
CA VAL A 346 -37.41 -18.80 -12.25
C VAL A 346 -35.91 -18.69 -12.08
N TYR A 347 -35.49 -17.69 -11.29
CA TYR A 347 -34.09 -17.39 -10.97
C TYR A 347 -33.73 -18.05 -9.64
N LEU A 348 -32.67 -18.84 -9.64
CA LEU A 348 -32.04 -19.41 -8.47
C LEU A 348 -30.78 -18.59 -8.17
N THR A 349 -30.58 -18.20 -6.91
CA THR A 349 -29.47 -17.36 -6.45
C THR A 349 -28.86 -17.94 -5.18
N GLY A 350 -27.60 -17.60 -4.88
CA GLY A 350 -26.90 -18.12 -3.69
C GLY A 350 -26.49 -19.58 -3.85
N LEU A 351 -26.20 -20.00 -5.08
CA LEU A 351 -25.64 -21.32 -5.37
C LEU A 351 -24.13 -21.31 -5.13
N GLU A 352 -23.56 -22.46 -4.81
CA GLU A 352 -22.11 -22.63 -4.70
C GLU A 352 -21.49 -22.85 -6.08
N ALA A 353 -20.32 -22.26 -6.32
CA ALA A 353 -19.58 -22.38 -7.59
C ALA A 353 -19.08 -23.81 -7.85
N GLY A 354 -19.14 -24.27 -9.11
CA GLY A 354 -18.75 -25.61 -9.53
C GLY A 354 -19.62 -26.75 -8.97
N THR A 355 -20.72 -26.45 -8.28
CA THR A 355 -21.55 -27.42 -7.59
C THR A 355 -22.72 -27.89 -8.46
N THR A 356 -23.03 -29.19 -8.39
CA THR A 356 -24.13 -29.80 -9.14
C THR A 356 -25.43 -29.80 -8.33
N TYR A 357 -26.47 -29.14 -8.84
CA TYR A 357 -27.80 -29.06 -8.27
C TYR A 357 -28.80 -29.90 -9.06
N SER A 358 -29.74 -30.53 -8.36
CA SER A 358 -30.94 -31.15 -8.94
C SER A 358 -32.16 -30.24 -8.75
N TYR A 359 -33.11 -30.24 -9.67
CA TYR A 359 -34.32 -29.41 -9.61
C TYR A 359 -35.57 -30.05 -10.24
N GLN A 360 -36.76 -29.60 -9.84
CA GLN A 360 -38.07 -29.96 -10.39
C GLN A 360 -38.99 -28.72 -10.40
N VAL A 361 -39.83 -28.56 -11.43
CA VAL A 361 -40.75 -27.41 -11.52
C VAL A 361 -42.19 -27.81 -11.15
N ARG A 362 -42.96 -26.84 -10.65
CA ARG A 362 -44.35 -27.00 -10.19
C ARG A 362 -45.23 -25.83 -10.65
N SER A 363 -46.47 -26.12 -11.04
CA SER A 363 -47.43 -25.13 -11.52
C SER A 363 -48.86 -25.44 -11.08
N VAL A 364 -49.62 -24.38 -10.74
CA VAL A 364 -51.03 -24.41 -10.30
C VAL A 364 -51.79 -23.33 -11.05
N ASP A 365 -52.97 -23.60 -11.60
CA ASP A 365 -53.80 -22.58 -12.27
C ASP A 365 -54.45 -21.59 -11.29
N PHE A 366 -55.04 -20.51 -11.84
CA PHE A 366 -55.71 -19.48 -11.05
C PHE A 366 -57.01 -19.96 -10.36
N ALA A 367 -57.64 -21.02 -10.89
CA ALA A 367 -58.83 -21.64 -10.29
C ALA A 367 -58.47 -22.50 -9.07
N GLY A 368 -57.19 -22.81 -8.86
CA GLY A 368 -56.66 -23.56 -7.74
C GLY A 368 -56.83 -25.08 -7.89
N ASN A 369 -56.83 -25.61 -9.12
CA ASN A 369 -56.89 -27.07 -9.32
C ASN A 369 -55.56 -27.75 -8.91
N ALA A 370 -55.47 -29.08 -9.07
CA ALA A 370 -54.34 -29.86 -8.56
C ALA A 370 -52.99 -29.42 -9.17
N VAL A 371 -51.91 -29.49 -8.37
CA VAL A 371 -50.54 -29.07 -8.74
C VAL A 371 -49.95 -30.02 -9.78
N THR A 372 -49.42 -29.47 -10.87
CA THR A 372 -48.64 -30.20 -11.87
C THR A 372 -47.15 -30.07 -11.59
N VAL A 373 -46.39 -31.17 -11.69
CA VAL A 373 -44.94 -31.22 -11.40
C VAL A 373 -44.17 -31.92 -12.54
N SER A 374 -42.92 -31.53 -12.79
CA SER A 374 -42.06 -32.15 -13.82
C SER A 374 -41.32 -33.40 -13.34
N GLN A 375 -40.42 -33.95 -14.15
CA GLN A 375 -39.35 -34.85 -13.66
C GLN A 375 -38.23 -34.05 -12.97
N ILE A 376 -37.36 -34.73 -12.21
CA ILE A 376 -36.15 -34.14 -11.62
C ILE A 376 -35.04 -34.08 -12.68
N LEU A 377 -34.43 -32.92 -12.84
CA LEU A 377 -33.30 -32.64 -13.74
C LEU A 377 -32.12 -32.10 -12.93
N GLY A 378 -30.94 -31.93 -13.55
CA GLY A 378 -29.79 -31.35 -12.85
C GLY A 378 -28.92 -30.44 -13.72
N PHE A 379 -28.19 -29.54 -13.08
CA PHE A 379 -27.22 -28.64 -13.69
C PHE A 379 -26.04 -28.38 -12.75
N THR A 380 -24.91 -27.91 -13.29
CA THR A 380 -23.70 -27.56 -12.53
C THR A 380 -23.37 -26.09 -12.76
N THR A 381 -23.24 -25.31 -11.67
CA THR A 381 -22.84 -23.89 -11.71
C THR A 381 -21.43 -23.72 -12.28
N GLU A 382 -21.13 -22.51 -12.75
CA GLU A 382 -19.79 -22.17 -13.26
C GLU A 382 -18.78 -22.04 -12.11
N LEU A 383 -17.48 -21.98 -12.42
CA LEU A 383 -16.44 -21.69 -11.42
C LEU A 383 -16.30 -20.16 -11.31
N GLU A 384 -15.83 -19.64 -10.17
CA GLU A 384 -15.54 -18.20 -10.04
C GLU A 384 -14.37 -17.79 -10.96
N ALA A 385 -14.40 -16.54 -11.44
CA ALA A 385 -13.35 -15.99 -12.27
C ALA A 385 -12.11 -15.64 -11.43
N ASP A 386 -10.93 -15.97 -11.95
CA ASP A 386 -9.66 -15.65 -11.30
C ASP A 386 -9.33 -14.16 -11.46
N LEU A 387 -9.10 -13.48 -10.33
CA LEU A 387 -8.75 -12.06 -10.25
C LEU A 387 -7.33 -11.85 -9.70
N THR A 388 -6.60 -12.93 -9.40
CA THR A 388 -5.26 -12.83 -8.83
C THR A 388 -4.23 -12.71 -9.94
N PRO A 389 -3.28 -11.74 -9.88
CA PRO A 389 -2.16 -11.72 -10.82
C PRO A 389 -1.21 -12.91 -10.57
N PRO A 390 -0.62 -13.46 -11.64
CA PRO A 390 0.32 -14.58 -11.54
C PRO A 390 1.60 -14.17 -10.81
N LYS A 391 2.28 -15.14 -10.19
CA LYS A 391 3.54 -14.96 -9.46
C LYS A 391 4.64 -15.84 -10.03
N LEU A 392 5.85 -15.29 -10.04
CA LEU A 392 7.07 -16.05 -10.33
C LEU A 392 7.38 -16.97 -9.15
N VAL A 393 7.34 -18.28 -9.35
CA VAL A 393 7.67 -19.28 -8.32
C VAL A 393 9.18 -19.51 -8.30
N ALA A 394 9.78 -19.73 -9.48
CA ALA A 394 11.22 -19.91 -9.63
C ALA A 394 11.69 -19.48 -11.02
N ALA A 395 12.92 -18.99 -11.11
CA ALA A 395 13.63 -18.78 -12.37
C ALA A 395 15.07 -19.30 -12.22
N GLU A 396 15.50 -20.14 -13.14
CA GLU A 396 16.82 -20.76 -13.13
C GLU A 396 17.52 -20.62 -14.49
N LEU A 397 18.83 -20.40 -14.44
CA LEU A 397 19.71 -20.55 -15.59
C LEU A 397 20.08 -22.03 -15.73
N VAL A 398 19.62 -22.68 -16.80
CA VAL A 398 19.92 -24.09 -17.07
C VAL A 398 21.32 -24.26 -17.65
N SER A 399 21.67 -23.44 -18.64
CA SER A 399 23.02 -23.39 -19.19
C SER A 399 23.32 -22.02 -19.81
N ALA A 400 24.59 -21.63 -19.82
CA ALA A 400 25.10 -20.46 -20.53
C ALA A 400 26.41 -20.82 -21.23
N ASP A 401 26.28 -21.37 -22.43
CA ASP A 401 27.40 -21.80 -23.26
C ASP A 401 27.95 -20.64 -24.10
N ILE A 402 28.96 -20.93 -24.94
CA ILE A 402 29.46 -19.96 -25.90
C ILE A 402 28.37 -19.63 -26.94
N GLY A 403 27.80 -18.43 -26.81
CA GLY A 403 26.81 -17.88 -27.75
C GLY A 403 25.38 -18.38 -27.60
N GLN A 404 25.07 -19.10 -26.53
CA GLN A 404 23.72 -19.59 -26.23
C GLN A 404 23.46 -19.59 -24.72
N ALA A 405 22.22 -19.34 -24.31
CA ALA A 405 21.76 -19.57 -22.95
C ALA A 405 20.38 -20.23 -22.94
N ILE A 406 20.14 -21.09 -21.95
CA ILE A 406 18.83 -21.72 -21.70
C ILE A 406 18.37 -21.27 -20.32
N ILE A 407 17.20 -20.63 -20.27
CA ILE A 407 16.59 -20.13 -19.04
C ILE A 407 15.25 -20.85 -18.87
N ARG A 408 14.98 -21.34 -17.66
CA ARG A 408 13.70 -21.94 -17.28
C ARG A 408 13.07 -21.16 -16.14
N TRP A 409 11.76 -21.07 -16.15
CA TRP A 409 11.02 -20.48 -15.03
C TRP A 409 9.66 -21.14 -14.87
N THR A 410 9.12 -21.02 -13.67
CA THR A 410 7.80 -21.53 -13.32
C THR A 410 6.97 -20.43 -12.68
N THR A 411 5.69 -20.42 -13.01
CA THR A 411 4.67 -19.54 -12.43
C THR A 411 3.70 -20.38 -11.60
N ASP A 412 3.01 -19.75 -10.64
CA ASP A 412 2.03 -20.41 -9.77
C ASP A 412 0.75 -20.81 -10.51
N GLU A 413 0.55 -20.27 -11.71
CA GLU A 413 -0.53 -20.61 -12.64
C GLU A 413 -0.08 -20.55 -14.12
N PRO A 414 -0.87 -21.06 -15.08
CA PRO A 414 -0.52 -20.99 -16.50
C PRO A 414 -0.51 -19.57 -17.06
N THR A 415 0.63 -19.13 -17.61
CA THR A 415 0.80 -17.77 -18.15
C THR A 415 1.29 -17.77 -19.59
N SER A 416 1.03 -16.70 -20.32
CA SER A 416 1.82 -16.31 -21.49
C SER A 416 3.01 -15.48 -21.01
N THR A 417 4.20 -15.70 -21.58
CA THR A 417 5.41 -15.03 -21.10
C THR A 417 6.18 -14.32 -22.21
N GLN A 418 6.66 -13.13 -21.90
CA GLN A 418 7.70 -12.41 -22.62
C GLN A 418 8.97 -12.34 -21.77
N LEU A 419 10.11 -12.67 -22.37
CA LEU A 419 11.44 -12.48 -21.79
C LEU A 419 12.16 -11.41 -22.61
N VAL A 420 12.56 -10.31 -21.98
CA VAL A 420 13.42 -9.29 -22.59
C VAL A 420 14.84 -9.42 -22.07
N TYR A 421 15.85 -9.27 -22.92
CA TYR A 421 17.25 -9.44 -22.56
C TYR A 421 18.16 -8.53 -23.38
N GLY A 422 19.38 -8.27 -22.88
CA GLY A 422 20.38 -7.50 -23.62
C GLY A 422 21.68 -7.32 -22.83
N ALA A 423 22.68 -6.71 -23.46
CA ALA A 423 24.03 -6.57 -22.90
C ALA A 423 24.33 -5.10 -22.53
N GLY A 424 25.01 -4.88 -21.42
CA GLY A 424 25.46 -3.55 -21.01
C GLY A 424 24.38 -2.65 -20.40
N GLY A 425 23.31 -3.22 -19.83
CA GLY A 425 22.25 -2.48 -19.15
C GLY A 425 21.03 -2.13 -20.00
N GLU A 426 21.08 -2.36 -21.32
CA GLU A 426 19.94 -2.14 -22.22
C GLU A 426 19.26 -3.48 -22.55
N LEU A 427 17.94 -3.57 -22.33
CA LEU A 427 17.11 -4.75 -22.64
C LEU A 427 16.40 -4.56 -23.98
N ASP A 428 17.10 -4.86 -25.08
CA ASP A 428 16.68 -4.55 -26.45
C ASP A 428 16.26 -5.78 -27.28
N LEU A 429 16.53 -6.99 -26.79
CA LEU A 429 16.15 -8.25 -27.43
C LEU A 429 14.94 -8.87 -26.73
N ILE A 430 14.06 -9.50 -27.51
CA ILE A 430 12.80 -10.06 -27.01
C ILE A 430 12.67 -11.53 -27.42
N PHE A 431 12.33 -12.36 -26.46
CA PHE A 431 11.80 -13.70 -26.62
C PHE A 431 10.34 -13.70 -26.16
N PHE A 432 9.44 -14.34 -26.90
CA PHE A 432 8.01 -14.32 -26.60
C PHE A 432 7.39 -15.69 -26.84
N GLU A 433 6.54 -16.12 -25.91
CA GLU A 433 5.82 -17.38 -25.94
C GLU A 433 4.32 -17.14 -25.69
N GLU A 434 3.50 -17.48 -26.69
CA GLU A 434 2.03 -17.25 -26.66
C GLU A 434 1.25 -18.36 -25.96
N GLU A 435 1.85 -19.53 -25.74
CA GLU A 435 1.14 -20.68 -25.18
C GLU A 435 1.12 -20.60 -23.65
N PHE A 436 -0.08 -20.73 -23.06
CA PHE A 436 -0.25 -20.69 -21.61
C PHE A 436 0.30 -21.96 -20.97
N ALA A 437 1.34 -21.81 -20.16
CA ALA A 437 1.97 -22.90 -19.41
C ALA A 437 2.39 -22.42 -18.02
N SER A 438 2.54 -23.33 -17.06
CA SER A 438 3.07 -23.02 -15.73
C SER A 438 4.59 -23.26 -15.65
N GLU A 439 5.16 -23.89 -16.66
CA GLU A 439 6.59 -24.12 -16.83
C GLU A 439 7.01 -23.62 -18.21
N HIS A 440 8.06 -22.81 -18.25
CA HIS A 440 8.53 -22.15 -19.46
C HIS A 440 10.02 -22.36 -19.69
N GLN A 441 10.44 -22.24 -20.94
CA GLN A 441 11.85 -22.33 -21.32
C GLN A 441 12.18 -21.41 -22.50
N ALA A 442 13.14 -20.51 -22.31
CA ALA A 442 13.73 -19.73 -23.40
C ALA A 442 15.08 -20.32 -23.81
N VAL A 443 15.30 -20.40 -25.12
CA VAL A 443 16.62 -20.74 -25.71
C VAL A 443 17.13 -19.51 -26.47
N LEU A 444 18.02 -18.77 -25.82
CA LEU A 444 18.62 -17.55 -26.35
C LEU A 444 19.85 -17.92 -27.19
N THR A 445 19.94 -17.47 -28.44
CA THR A 445 21.05 -17.81 -29.35
C THR A 445 21.66 -16.57 -29.98
N GLY A 446 22.90 -16.68 -30.45
CA GLY A 446 23.62 -15.56 -31.08
C GLY A 446 24.27 -14.59 -30.08
N LEU A 447 24.52 -15.05 -28.86
CA LEU A 447 25.12 -14.25 -27.81
C LEU A 447 26.64 -14.08 -28.05
N ALA A 448 27.22 -12.99 -27.56
CA ALA A 448 28.66 -12.78 -27.58
C ALA A 448 29.32 -13.55 -26.42
N ALA A 449 30.51 -14.13 -26.64
CA ALA A 449 31.24 -14.88 -25.61
C ALA A 449 31.74 -13.95 -24.48
N ALA A 450 31.94 -14.51 -23.27
CA ALA A 450 32.37 -13.77 -22.08
C ALA A 450 31.58 -12.47 -21.79
N THR A 451 30.32 -12.39 -22.25
CA THR A 451 29.51 -11.18 -22.16
C THR A 451 28.41 -11.38 -21.11
N ALA A 452 28.28 -10.39 -20.22
CA ALA A 452 27.19 -10.33 -19.26
C ALA A 452 25.92 -9.84 -19.96
N TYR A 453 24.85 -10.61 -19.80
CA TYR A 453 23.50 -10.29 -20.26
C TYR A 453 22.58 -10.12 -19.05
N GLU A 454 21.71 -9.13 -19.14
CA GLU A 454 20.62 -8.92 -18.21
C GLU A 454 19.31 -9.37 -18.88
N TYR A 455 18.36 -9.85 -18.09
CA TYR A 455 17.05 -10.24 -18.59
C TYR A 455 15.94 -9.97 -17.56
N GLN A 456 14.72 -9.79 -18.05
CA GLN A 456 13.52 -9.60 -17.25
C GLN A 456 12.38 -10.42 -17.85
N LEU A 457 11.61 -11.06 -16.99
CA LEU A 457 10.41 -11.83 -17.36
C LEU A 457 9.17 -10.96 -17.16
N SER A 458 8.21 -11.10 -18.06
CA SER A 458 6.90 -10.45 -17.99
C SER A 458 5.84 -11.48 -18.35
N PHE A 459 4.91 -11.78 -17.44
CA PHE A 459 3.94 -12.85 -17.62
C PHE A 459 2.52 -12.41 -17.27
N THR A 460 1.55 -12.93 -18.03
CA THR A 460 0.11 -12.62 -17.91
C THR A 460 -0.68 -13.92 -17.96
N ASP A 461 -1.65 -14.10 -17.06
CA ASP A 461 -2.46 -15.32 -16.99
C ASP A 461 -3.51 -15.40 -18.13
N ALA A 462 -4.22 -16.53 -18.20
CA ALA A 462 -5.27 -16.74 -19.22
C ALA A 462 -6.53 -15.87 -19.01
N SER A 463 -6.70 -15.32 -17.81
CA SER A 463 -7.81 -14.44 -17.42
C SER A 463 -7.52 -12.96 -17.72
N GLY A 464 -6.28 -12.63 -18.09
CA GLY A 464 -5.80 -11.28 -18.39
C GLY A 464 -5.21 -10.52 -17.21
N ASN A 465 -4.97 -11.17 -16.06
CA ASN A 465 -4.31 -10.56 -14.92
C ASN A 465 -2.79 -10.49 -15.16
N GLY A 466 -2.21 -9.29 -15.01
CA GLY A 466 -0.83 -8.99 -15.38
C GLY A 466 -0.73 -7.80 -16.36
N PRO A 467 0.45 -7.54 -16.96
CA PRO A 467 1.68 -8.30 -16.81
C PRO A 467 2.36 -8.06 -15.46
N VAL A 468 2.79 -9.15 -14.81
CA VAL A 468 3.71 -9.09 -13.66
C VAL A 468 5.13 -9.22 -14.17
N THR A 469 6.02 -8.34 -13.72
CA THR A 469 7.44 -8.33 -14.12
C THR A 469 8.35 -8.83 -13.01
N SER A 470 9.32 -9.67 -13.35
CA SER A 470 10.36 -10.09 -12.41
C SER A 470 11.32 -8.93 -12.08
N GLU A 471 12.11 -9.10 -11.02
CA GLU A 471 13.37 -8.38 -10.85
C GLU A 471 14.30 -8.60 -12.07
N GLN A 472 15.25 -7.70 -12.26
CA GLN A 472 16.24 -7.84 -13.32
C GLN A 472 17.26 -8.91 -12.91
N LEU A 473 17.35 -9.97 -13.70
CA LEU A 473 18.27 -11.09 -13.49
C LEU A 473 19.42 -10.99 -14.48
N SER A 474 20.53 -11.68 -14.21
CA SER A 474 21.69 -11.67 -15.09
C SER A 474 22.33 -13.04 -15.25
N PHE A 475 22.99 -13.24 -16.39
CA PHE A 475 23.86 -14.37 -16.65
C PHE A 475 25.07 -13.93 -17.47
N THR A 476 26.16 -14.69 -17.43
CA THR A 476 27.33 -14.45 -18.27
C THR A 476 27.59 -15.69 -19.13
N THR A 477 27.67 -15.50 -20.45
CA THR A 477 28.03 -16.58 -21.37
C THR A 477 29.46 -17.06 -21.13
N ALA A 478 29.73 -18.34 -21.32
CA ALA A 478 31.09 -18.88 -21.25
C ALA A 478 32.09 -18.10 -22.13
N ALA A 479 33.33 -17.98 -21.65
CA ALA A 479 34.43 -17.45 -22.44
C ALA A 479 34.76 -18.38 -23.62
N ALA A 480 35.29 -17.82 -24.70
CA ALA A 480 35.88 -18.63 -25.75
C ALA A 480 37.07 -19.42 -25.20
N ALA A 481 37.24 -20.66 -25.67
CA ALA A 481 38.39 -21.47 -25.28
C ALA A 481 39.69 -20.72 -25.61
N ASP A 482 40.60 -20.70 -24.65
CA ASP A 482 41.92 -20.10 -24.82
C ASP A 482 42.69 -20.81 -25.95
N ALA A 483 43.24 -20.03 -26.88
CA ALA A 483 44.00 -20.52 -28.02
C ALA A 483 45.41 -19.94 -28.08
N THR A 484 45.80 -19.12 -27.09
CA THR A 484 47.15 -18.58 -26.97
C THR A 484 48.00 -19.54 -26.14
N PRO A 485 49.18 -19.96 -26.63
CA PRO A 485 50.10 -20.75 -25.81
C PRO A 485 50.90 -19.86 -24.83
N PRO A 486 51.32 -20.42 -23.68
CA PRO A 486 52.08 -19.67 -22.68
C PRO A 486 53.46 -19.26 -23.21
N GLN A 487 53.85 -18.01 -22.95
CA GLN A 487 55.13 -17.44 -23.35
C GLN A 487 56.17 -17.61 -22.24
N LEU A 488 57.27 -18.31 -22.54
CA LEU A 488 58.37 -18.52 -21.60
C LEU A 488 59.29 -17.31 -21.51
N GLU A 489 59.58 -16.86 -20.29
CA GLU A 489 60.53 -15.79 -19.98
C GLU A 489 61.52 -16.20 -18.87
N ALA A 490 62.66 -15.51 -18.81
CA ALA A 490 63.66 -15.66 -17.75
C ALA A 490 64.17 -17.09 -17.48
N VAL A 491 64.14 -17.99 -18.47
CA VAL A 491 64.64 -19.37 -18.34
C VAL A 491 66.11 -19.37 -17.92
N GLY A 492 66.39 -19.93 -16.75
CA GLY A 492 67.71 -19.90 -16.14
C GLY A 492 67.97 -21.04 -15.15
N LEU A 493 69.23 -21.13 -14.74
CA LEU A 493 69.66 -21.98 -13.63
C LEU A 493 69.75 -21.13 -12.37
N GLU A 494 69.02 -21.53 -11.34
CA GLU A 494 69.05 -20.86 -10.05
C GLU A 494 70.21 -21.40 -9.20
N GLN A 495 70.34 -22.73 -9.13
CA GLN A 495 71.36 -23.42 -8.34
C GLN A 495 71.83 -24.71 -9.02
N VAL A 496 73.09 -25.09 -8.77
CA VAL A 496 73.69 -26.33 -9.26
C VAL A 496 74.43 -27.00 -8.10
N GLY A 497 74.00 -28.19 -7.75
CA GLY A 497 74.66 -29.08 -6.78
C GLY A 497 75.55 -30.12 -7.48
N ASP A 498 76.07 -31.05 -6.70
CA ASP A 498 76.85 -32.21 -7.19
C ASP A 498 75.97 -33.31 -7.79
N ALA A 499 74.73 -33.47 -7.31
CA ALA A 499 73.76 -34.44 -7.83
C ALA A 499 72.39 -33.83 -8.17
N SER A 500 72.29 -32.50 -8.16
CA SER A 500 71.05 -31.77 -8.39
C SER A 500 71.27 -30.46 -9.14
N ALA A 501 70.21 -29.89 -9.70
CA ALA A 501 70.18 -28.53 -10.23
C ALA A 501 68.76 -27.99 -10.18
N ILE A 502 68.60 -26.66 -10.11
CA ILE A 502 67.30 -26.01 -10.07
C ILE A 502 67.18 -25.11 -11.28
N VAL A 503 66.17 -25.40 -12.09
CA VAL A 503 65.83 -24.63 -13.27
C VAL A 503 64.59 -23.80 -12.95
N SER A 504 64.64 -22.51 -13.25
CA SER A 504 63.52 -21.59 -13.04
C SER A 504 63.21 -20.75 -14.26
N TRP A 505 61.94 -20.40 -14.42
CA TRP A 505 61.44 -19.54 -15.49
C TRP A 505 60.07 -18.96 -15.10
N THR A 506 59.57 -18.02 -15.88
CA THR A 506 58.22 -17.44 -15.73
C THR A 506 57.40 -17.58 -17.00
N THR A 507 56.09 -17.57 -16.85
CA THR A 507 55.13 -17.50 -17.95
C THR A 507 54.20 -16.30 -17.79
N ASP A 508 53.63 -15.83 -18.90
CA ASP A 508 52.64 -14.75 -18.91
C ASP A 508 51.24 -15.19 -18.47
N GLU A 509 51.01 -16.50 -18.32
CA GLU A 509 49.78 -17.11 -17.83
C GLU A 509 50.05 -18.41 -17.05
N PRO A 510 49.16 -18.84 -16.14
CA PRO A 510 49.36 -20.08 -15.37
C PRO A 510 49.51 -21.32 -16.26
N ALA A 511 50.65 -21.99 -16.17
CA ALA A 511 50.98 -23.14 -16.99
C ALA A 511 51.73 -24.23 -16.21
N SER A 512 51.85 -25.42 -16.78
CA SER A 512 52.61 -26.53 -16.18
C SER A 512 54.13 -26.30 -16.22
N SER A 513 54.86 -27.02 -15.37
CA SER A 513 56.29 -26.85 -15.20
C SER A 513 57.05 -28.10 -15.64
N PHE A 514 57.57 -28.17 -16.89
CA PHE A 514 58.37 -29.32 -17.34
C PHE A 514 59.76 -28.92 -17.85
N VAL A 515 60.77 -29.67 -17.39
CA VAL A 515 62.16 -29.59 -17.86
C VAL A 515 62.53 -30.91 -18.53
N HIS A 516 62.98 -30.84 -19.78
CA HIS A 516 63.61 -31.94 -20.51
C HIS A 516 65.13 -31.79 -20.41
N TYR A 517 65.85 -32.82 -19.97
CA TYR A 517 67.29 -32.74 -19.70
C TYR A 517 68.04 -34.03 -20.04
N GLY A 518 69.36 -33.96 -20.19
CA GLY A 518 70.20 -35.14 -20.47
C GLY A 518 71.67 -34.78 -20.72
N THR A 519 72.53 -35.79 -20.82
CA THR A 519 73.97 -35.63 -21.12
C THR A 519 74.28 -35.52 -22.62
N ASP A 520 73.33 -35.95 -23.46
CA ASP A 520 73.41 -35.94 -24.93
C ASP A 520 72.39 -34.97 -25.55
N GLU A 521 72.41 -34.80 -26.88
CA GLU A 521 71.46 -33.94 -27.61
C GLU A 521 69.98 -34.37 -27.52
N GLY A 522 69.70 -35.61 -27.09
CA GLY A 522 68.35 -36.17 -27.05
C GLY A 522 67.46 -35.67 -25.91
N LEU A 523 68.04 -35.15 -24.82
CA LEU A 523 67.32 -34.72 -23.61
C LEU A 523 66.28 -35.77 -23.11
N ASP A 524 66.71 -37.03 -23.01
CA ASP A 524 65.81 -38.18 -22.80
C ASP A 524 65.19 -38.26 -21.38
N LEU A 525 65.59 -37.38 -20.45
CA LEU A 525 65.03 -37.30 -19.09
C LEU A 525 64.07 -36.11 -18.98
N SER A 526 63.05 -36.23 -18.13
CA SER A 526 62.11 -35.15 -17.84
C SER A 526 61.79 -35.08 -16.36
N ALA A 527 61.72 -33.87 -15.82
CA ALA A 527 61.29 -33.58 -14.45
C ALA A 527 60.34 -32.39 -14.43
N GLY A 528 59.40 -32.37 -13.50
CA GLY A 528 58.34 -31.36 -13.48
C GLY A 528 57.01 -31.88 -12.95
N ASP A 529 56.01 -31.02 -12.97
CA ASP A 529 54.65 -31.31 -12.57
C ASP A 529 53.62 -30.54 -13.41
N GLY A 530 52.35 -30.89 -13.20
CA GLY A 530 51.21 -30.28 -13.89
C GLY A 530 50.52 -29.17 -13.11
N GLU A 531 51.08 -28.69 -11.99
CA GLU A 531 50.49 -27.56 -11.29
C GLU A 531 50.62 -26.30 -12.15
N LEU A 532 49.54 -25.53 -12.22
CA LEU A 532 49.48 -24.34 -13.07
C LEU A 532 49.93 -23.13 -12.27
N THR A 533 51.15 -22.66 -12.55
CA THR A 533 51.75 -21.48 -11.92
C THR A 533 52.30 -20.53 -12.98
N THR A 534 52.57 -19.27 -12.61
CA THR A 534 53.27 -18.30 -13.49
C THR A 534 54.75 -18.18 -13.16
N GLU A 535 55.17 -18.66 -11.99
CA GLU A 535 56.56 -18.79 -11.57
C GLU A 535 56.87 -20.27 -11.44
N HIS A 536 57.84 -20.74 -12.22
CA HIS A 536 58.18 -22.15 -12.32
C HIS A 536 59.56 -22.40 -11.71
N ARG A 537 59.65 -23.47 -10.93
CA ARG A 537 60.88 -23.90 -10.29
C ARG A 537 60.93 -25.42 -10.22
N VAL A 538 61.80 -26.03 -11.02
CA VAL A 538 61.93 -27.48 -11.11
C VAL A 538 63.30 -27.92 -10.62
N THR A 539 63.30 -28.80 -9.62
CA THR A 539 64.51 -29.42 -9.08
C THR A 539 64.82 -30.72 -9.83
N LEU A 540 65.94 -30.74 -10.53
CA LEU A 540 66.55 -31.93 -11.12
C LEU A 540 67.34 -32.67 -10.03
N THR A 541 67.17 -33.98 -9.92
CA THR A 541 67.83 -34.83 -8.92
C THR A 541 68.44 -36.07 -9.58
N ASN A 542 69.23 -36.84 -8.82
CA ASN A 542 69.92 -38.05 -9.28
C ASN A 542 70.89 -37.80 -10.47
N LEU A 543 71.50 -36.62 -10.52
CA LEU A 543 72.50 -36.30 -11.54
C LEU A 543 73.85 -36.92 -11.15
N GLU A 544 74.60 -37.36 -12.15
CA GLU A 544 75.99 -37.79 -11.93
C GLU A 544 76.88 -36.59 -11.57
N VAL A 545 77.78 -36.76 -10.59
CA VAL A 545 78.73 -35.73 -10.15
C VAL A 545 79.72 -35.35 -11.27
N ASN A 546 80.17 -34.09 -11.30
CA ASN A 546 81.10 -33.57 -12.31
C ASN A 546 80.72 -33.91 -13.76
N THR A 547 79.42 -33.90 -14.08
CA THR A 547 78.89 -34.33 -15.37
C THR A 547 78.15 -33.19 -16.05
N GLY A 548 78.40 -33.03 -17.36
CA GLY A 548 77.76 -32.02 -18.19
C GLY A 548 76.34 -32.44 -18.58
N TYR A 549 75.36 -31.59 -18.27
CA TYR A 549 73.95 -31.77 -18.63
C TYR A 549 73.49 -30.62 -19.52
N ARG A 550 72.49 -30.91 -20.33
CA ARG A 550 71.75 -29.98 -21.19
C ARG A 550 70.28 -30.00 -20.78
N PHE A 551 69.58 -28.89 -20.95
CA PHE A 551 68.14 -28.84 -20.69
C PHE A 551 67.38 -27.86 -21.60
N GLN A 552 66.08 -28.11 -21.77
CA GLN A 552 65.05 -27.23 -22.33
C GLN A 552 63.80 -27.29 -21.45
N VAL A 553 62.97 -26.26 -21.49
CA VAL A 553 61.72 -26.22 -20.72
C VAL A 553 60.50 -26.06 -21.64
N GLU A 554 59.39 -26.63 -21.20
CA GLU A 554 58.06 -26.59 -21.81
C GLU A 554 57.02 -26.29 -20.73
N SER A 555 55.99 -25.53 -21.10
CA SER A 555 54.84 -25.25 -20.25
C SER A 555 53.56 -25.43 -21.04
N ILE A 556 52.52 -25.95 -20.40
CA ILE A 556 51.20 -26.20 -21.01
C ILE A 556 50.16 -25.52 -20.14
N ASP A 557 49.34 -24.64 -20.72
CA ASP A 557 48.27 -23.95 -19.99
C ASP A 557 47.11 -24.91 -19.62
N LEU A 558 46.08 -24.35 -18.97
CA LEU A 558 44.86 -25.08 -18.62
C LEU A 558 44.08 -25.59 -19.85
N ALA A 559 44.15 -24.86 -20.98
CA ALA A 559 43.45 -25.19 -22.23
C ALA A 559 44.18 -26.25 -23.07
N GLY A 560 45.39 -26.65 -22.67
CA GLY A 560 46.24 -27.60 -23.36
C GLY A 560 47.13 -27.00 -24.45
N ASN A 561 47.22 -25.67 -24.55
CA ASN A 561 48.14 -24.99 -25.46
C ASN A 561 49.58 -25.14 -24.92
N ARG A 562 50.50 -25.58 -25.79
CA ARG A 562 51.90 -25.87 -25.42
C ARG A 562 52.80 -24.73 -25.84
N SER A 563 53.66 -24.26 -24.93
CA SER A 563 54.64 -23.22 -25.22
C SER A 563 55.61 -23.63 -26.33
N VAL A 564 56.25 -22.63 -26.94
CA VAL A 564 57.43 -22.90 -27.77
C VAL A 564 58.58 -23.29 -26.84
N LEU A 565 59.21 -24.45 -27.06
CA LEU A 565 60.35 -24.92 -26.28
C LEU A 565 61.46 -23.86 -26.15
N SER A 566 62.04 -23.74 -24.96
CA SER A 566 63.17 -22.82 -24.74
C SER A 566 64.42 -23.23 -25.55
N THR A 567 65.39 -22.32 -25.67
CA THR A 567 66.70 -22.68 -26.23
C THR A 567 67.44 -23.66 -25.31
N VAL A 568 68.16 -24.64 -25.87
CA VAL A 568 68.97 -25.58 -25.08
C VAL A 568 70.04 -24.83 -24.27
N ALA A 569 70.02 -25.00 -22.96
CA ALA A 569 71.02 -24.50 -22.02
C ALA A 569 71.86 -25.65 -21.46
N GLU A 570 73.08 -25.38 -21.00
CA GLU A 570 74.02 -26.39 -20.49
C GLU A 570 74.50 -26.04 -19.07
N PHE A 571 74.76 -27.06 -18.24
CA PHE A 571 75.41 -26.93 -16.93
C PHE A 571 76.29 -28.12 -16.60
N THR A 572 77.09 -28.02 -15.54
CA THR A 572 77.91 -29.13 -15.04
C THR A 572 77.76 -29.21 -13.53
N THR A 573 77.42 -30.39 -13.02
CA THR A 573 77.28 -30.65 -11.58
C THR A 573 78.61 -30.49 -10.84
N LEU A 574 78.56 -30.16 -9.55
CA LEU A 574 79.73 -29.95 -8.70
C LEU A 574 80.57 -31.23 -8.47
N THR A 575 81.82 -31.06 -8.04
CA THR A 575 82.82 -32.12 -7.90
C THR A 575 82.82 -32.89 -6.57
N GLU A 576 82.11 -32.42 -5.53
CA GLU A 576 82.07 -33.08 -4.20
C GLU A 576 80.64 -33.11 -3.63
N PRO A 577 80.20 -34.22 -3.00
CA PRO A 577 78.86 -34.31 -2.41
C PRO A 577 78.68 -33.43 -1.18
N ASP A 578 77.60 -32.65 -1.15
CA ASP A 578 77.18 -31.95 0.07
C ASP A 578 76.52 -32.94 1.06
N ALA A 579 76.95 -32.88 2.31
CA ALA A 579 76.47 -33.73 3.39
C ALA A 579 76.08 -32.92 4.66
N GLU A 580 76.05 -31.59 4.58
CA GLU A 580 75.74 -30.72 5.72
C GLU A 580 74.24 -30.38 5.77
N ALA A 581 73.49 -31.07 6.63
CA ALA A 581 72.06 -30.82 6.79
C ALA A 581 71.74 -29.44 7.41
N PRO A 582 70.54 -28.87 7.14
CA PRO A 582 70.09 -27.61 7.75
C PRO A 582 69.98 -27.68 9.28
N VAL A 583 69.95 -26.50 9.91
CA VAL A 583 69.65 -26.40 11.36
C VAL A 583 68.16 -26.67 11.62
N SER A 584 67.85 -27.41 12.67
CA SER A 584 66.47 -27.76 13.05
C SER A 584 65.64 -26.53 13.50
N PRO A 585 64.32 -26.48 13.20
CA PRO A 585 63.44 -25.40 13.66
C PRO A 585 63.31 -25.33 15.19
N SER A 586 63.51 -24.14 15.78
CA SER A 586 63.65 -23.97 17.24
C SER A 586 62.36 -23.61 18.00
N VAL A 587 61.35 -23.02 17.35
CA VAL A 587 60.09 -22.58 17.98
C VAL A 587 58.87 -23.29 17.40
N PHE A 588 58.77 -24.62 17.58
CA PHE A 588 57.62 -25.38 17.10
C PHE A 588 56.48 -25.42 18.12
N SER A 589 55.26 -25.09 17.69
CA SER A 589 54.04 -25.17 18.51
C SER A 589 52.88 -25.76 17.71
N ALA A 590 52.07 -26.59 18.37
CA ALA A 590 50.84 -27.14 17.83
C ALA A 590 49.67 -26.79 18.75
N ARG A 591 48.61 -26.19 18.20
CA ARG A 591 47.32 -25.97 18.88
C ARG A 591 46.27 -26.86 18.25
N ILE A 592 45.64 -27.73 19.02
CA ILE A 592 44.71 -28.75 18.53
C ILE A 592 43.28 -28.37 18.92
N GLY A 593 42.39 -28.19 17.94
CA GLY A 593 40.96 -27.93 18.11
C GLY A 593 40.11 -29.21 18.19
N LEU A 594 38.93 -29.20 17.55
CA LEU A 594 38.01 -30.36 17.49
C LEU A 594 38.43 -31.41 16.46
N ASP A 595 38.85 -30.96 15.30
CA ASP A 595 39.21 -31.74 14.11
C ASP A 595 40.36 -31.08 13.31
N THR A 596 40.98 -30.06 13.88
CA THR A 596 42.01 -29.24 13.24
C THR A 596 43.21 -29.05 14.17
N ALA A 597 44.41 -28.94 13.59
CA ALA A 597 45.62 -28.52 14.29
C ALA A 597 46.25 -27.34 13.56
N ILE A 598 46.49 -26.25 14.30
CA ILE A 598 47.23 -25.09 13.81
C ILE A 598 48.67 -25.23 14.31
N LEU A 599 49.61 -25.39 13.37
CA LEU A 599 51.03 -25.61 13.62
C LEU A 599 51.83 -24.39 13.15
N SER A 600 52.86 -24.02 13.91
CA SER A 600 53.75 -22.93 13.55
C SER A 600 55.17 -23.19 14.03
N TRP A 601 56.17 -22.76 13.25
CA TRP A 601 57.59 -22.86 13.58
C TRP A 601 58.38 -21.58 13.26
N SER A 602 59.65 -21.54 13.69
CA SER A 602 60.63 -20.54 13.26
C SER A 602 61.34 -21.00 11.99
N SER A 603 61.72 -20.07 11.11
CA SER A 603 62.59 -20.39 9.96
C SER A 603 63.95 -20.96 10.39
N SER A 604 64.59 -21.74 9.52
CA SER A 604 65.85 -22.46 9.72
C SER A 604 66.96 -21.81 8.91
N ALA A 605 68.18 -21.77 9.46
CA ALA A 605 69.33 -21.17 8.78
C ALA A 605 70.06 -22.22 7.94
N ALA A 606 69.94 -22.11 6.61
CA ALA A 606 70.76 -22.80 5.60
C ALA A 606 70.75 -21.96 4.30
N ALA A 607 71.86 -21.93 3.55
CA ALA A 607 71.96 -21.14 2.31
C ALA A 607 71.21 -21.80 1.13
N ASP A 608 70.99 -23.09 1.28
CA ASP A 608 70.45 -24.09 0.37
C ASP A 608 69.19 -24.75 0.97
N LEU A 609 68.45 -24.03 1.83
CA LEU A 609 67.19 -24.52 2.39
C LEU A 609 66.18 -24.78 1.25
N ALA A 610 65.71 -26.02 1.12
CA ALA A 610 64.67 -26.41 0.17
C ALA A 610 63.25 -26.22 0.73
N GLY A 611 63.07 -26.32 2.04
CA GLY A 611 61.78 -26.17 2.71
C GLY A 611 61.68 -27.01 3.98
N TYR A 612 60.46 -27.29 4.41
CA TYR A 612 60.18 -28.10 5.60
C TYR A 612 59.36 -29.34 5.29
N THR A 613 59.63 -30.40 6.04
CA THR A 613 58.77 -31.58 6.12
C THR A 613 58.11 -31.63 7.49
N LEU A 614 56.78 -31.62 7.51
CA LEU A 614 55.97 -31.82 8.70
C LEU A 614 55.62 -33.29 8.83
N TYR A 615 55.96 -33.87 9.96
CA TYR A 615 55.63 -35.25 10.30
C TYR A 615 54.54 -35.31 11.34
N ARG A 616 53.71 -36.35 11.25
CA ARG A 616 52.63 -36.66 12.20
C ARG A 616 52.64 -38.13 12.55
N GLN A 617 52.30 -38.41 13.79
CA GLN A 617 52.15 -39.74 14.32
C GLN A 617 50.76 -39.89 14.94
N ILE A 618 50.10 -41.03 14.70
CA ILE A 618 48.80 -41.38 15.26
C ILE A 618 49.00 -42.57 16.24
N ARG A 619 48.98 -42.35 17.56
CA ARG A 619 49.35 -43.33 18.63
C ARG A 619 50.82 -43.80 18.55
N THR A 620 51.16 -44.95 19.16
CA THR A 620 52.50 -45.57 19.09
C THR A 620 52.68 -46.28 17.74
N GLY A 621 53.21 -45.55 16.75
CA GLY A 621 53.61 -45.99 15.40
C GLY A 621 54.78 -45.15 14.87
N GLY A 622 55.26 -45.33 13.64
CA GLY A 622 56.25 -44.40 13.07
C GLY A 622 55.65 -43.00 12.83
N PHE A 623 56.50 -41.97 12.75
CA PHE A 623 56.11 -40.68 12.21
C PHE A 623 56.01 -40.79 10.68
N GLU A 624 54.92 -40.29 10.11
CA GLU A 624 54.70 -40.23 8.66
C GLU A 624 54.66 -38.76 8.22
N PRO A 625 55.21 -38.42 7.04
CA PRO A 625 55.12 -37.06 6.52
C PRO A 625 53.66 -36.73 6.16
N VAL A 626 53.18 -35.58 6.62
CA VAL A 626 51.85 -35.02 6.27
C VAL A 626 51.96 -33.98 5.18
N ALA A 627 53.06 -33.24 5.16
CA ALA A 627 53.37 -32.28 4.12
C ALA A 627 54.89 -32.16 3.97
N THR A 628 55.38 -32.06 2.74
CA THR A 628 56.80 -31.93 2.37
C THR A 628 56.98 -30.70 1.50
N GLY A 629 58.15 -30.06 1.54
CA GLY A 629 58.44 -28.89 0.69
C GLY A 629 57.68 -27.63 1.09
N LEU A 630 57.29 -27.52 2.37
CA LEU A 630 56.60 -26.34 2.88
C LEU A 630 57.55 -25.13 2.84
N ALA A 631 57.14 -24.05 2.17
CA ALA A 631 57.86 -22.79 2.14
C ALA A 631 57.50 -21.89 3.35
N ASP A 632 56.23 -21.94 3.76
CA ASP A 632 55.72 -21.18 4.91
C ASP A 632 56.15 -21.81 6.25
N THR A 633 56.13 -20.99 7.30
CA THR A 633 56.44 -21.41 8.68
C THR A 633 55.20 -21.71 9.53
N PHE A 634 54.08 -22.03 8.88
CA PHE A 634 52.84 -22.44 9.52
C PHE A 634 52.10 -23.47 8.66
N TYR A 635 51.24 -24.27 9.29
CA TYR A 635 50.41 -25.26 8.59
C TYR A 635 49.12 -25.53 9.36
N VAL A 636 48.01 -25.70 8.65
CA VAL A 636 46.72 -26.10 9.23
C VAL A 636 46.41 -27.52 8.81
N ASP A 637 46.53 -28.47 9.73
CA ASP A 637 46.18 -29.87 9.50
C ASP A 637 44.70 -30.06 9.82
N GLN A 638 43.88 -30.34 8.80
CA GLN A 638 42.42 -30.52 8.91
C GLN A 638 42.02 -31.99 8.86
N GLY A 639 40.81 -32.31 9.32
CA GLY A 639 40.26 -33.68 9.25
C GLY A 639 40.84 -34.64 10.29
N LEU A 640 41.31 -34.12 11.43
CA LEU A 640 41.78 -34.92 12.55
C LEU A 640 40.62 -35.70 13.18
N VAL A 641 40.90 -36.95 13.54
CA VAL A 641 39.91 -37.82 14.15
C VAL A 641 39.76 -37.48 15.63
N PHE A 642 38.56 -37.07 16.02
CA PHE A 642 38.21 -36.77 17.41
C PHE A 642 38.66 -37.87 18.39
N GLY A 643 39.28 -37.47 19.51
CA GLY A 643 39.76 -38.38 20.54
C GLY A 643 41.03 -39.17 20.19
N THR A 644 41.60 -38.98 19.00
CA THR A 644 42.84 -39.65 18.59
C THR A 644 44.05 -38.77 18.91
N PRO A 645 45.05 -39.22 19.67
CA PRO A 645 46.23 -38.41 19.96
C PRO A 645 47.12 -38.27 18.73
N TYR A 646 47.51 -37.04 18.43
CA TYR A 646 48.45 -36.69 17.36
C TYR A 646 49.69 -36.05 17.95
N THR A 647 50.85 -36.49 17.48
CA THR A 647 52.15 -35.87 17.76
C THR A 647 52.76 -35.43 16.45
N TYR A 648 53.41 -34.28 16.46
CA TYR A 648 54.03 -33.66 15.30
C TYR A 648 55.47 -33.26 15.60
N TYR A 649 56.29 -33.23 14.57
CA TYR A 649 57.51 -32.44 14.52
C TYR A 649 57.71 -31.92 13.10
N VAL A 650 58.59 -30.94 12.95
CA VAL A 650 59.00 -30.41 11.66
C VAL A 650 60.52 -30.54 11.51
N ALA A 651 60.98 -30.89 10.32
CA ALA A 651 62.40 -30.91 9.95
C ALA A 651 62.63 -30.00 8.74
N ALA A 652 63.80 -29.36 8.68
CA ALA A 652 64.24 -28.57 7.54
C ALA A 652 65.02 -29.46 6.57
N VAL A 653 64.81 -29.30 5.28
CA VAL A 653 65.45 -30.09 4.23
C VAL A 653 66.22 -29.15 3.31
N ASP A 654 67.46 -29.50 2.95
CA ASP A 654 68.24 -28.77 1.94
C ASP A 654 67.95 -29.25 0.51
N LEU A 655 68.55 -28.58 -0.48
CA LEU A 655 68.40 -28.90 -1.90
C LEU A 655 69.03 -30.25 -2.31
N ASN A 656 69.90 -30.80 -1.47
CA ASN A 656 70.55 -32.09 -1.64
C ASN A 656 69.77 -33.23 -0.96
N GLY A 657 68.67 -32.89 -0.26
CA GLY A 657 67.82 -33.83 0.45
C GLY A 657 68.36 -34.22 1.82
N ASN A 658 69.37 -33.54 2.36
CA ASN A 658 69.77 -33.75 3.75
C ASN A 658 68.73 -33.10 4.65
N GLU A 659 68.24 -33.88 5.61
CA GLU A 659 67.22 -33.48 6.56
C GLU A 659 67.87 -33.13 7.90
N SER A 660 67.45 -32.01 8.49
CA SER A 660 67.89 -31.60 9.82
C SER A 660 67.46 -32.61 10.88
N ASP A 661 68.04 -32.49 12.08
CA ASP A 661 67.42 -33.12 13.26
C ASP A 661 65.95 -32.65 13.41
N PRO A 662 65.04 -33.49 13.96
CA PRO A 662 63.66 -33.09 14.26
C PRO A 662 63.56 -31.88 15.19
N SER A 663 62.53 -31.04 15.01
CA SER A 663 62.13 -30.08 16.04
C SER A 663 61.71 -30.78 17.33
N ILE A 664 61.46 -30.01 18.39
CA ILE A 664 60.72 -30.56 19.54
C ILE A 664 59.38 -31.15 19.09
N GLU A 665 58.99 -32.28 19.66
CA GLU A 665 57.68 -32.87 19.39
C GLU A 665 56.59 -32.08 20.11
N GLN A 666 55.50 -31.75 19.39
CA GLN A 666 54.31 -31.10 19.96
C GLN A 666 53.07 -31.83 19.51
N GLY A 667 52.02 -31.79 20.30
CA GLY A 667 50.82 -32.54 19.97
C GLY A 667 49.72 -32.41 20.98
N GLY A 668 48.65 -33.13 20.70
CA GLY A 668 47.47 -33.17 21.54
C GLY A 668 46.41 -34.08 20.97
N THR A 669 45.32 -34.21 21.71
CA THR A 669 44.17 -35.01 21.31
C THR A 669 43.05 -34.04 20.94
N PRO A 670 42.54 -34.06 19.70
CA PRO A 670 41.37 -33.27 19.32
C PRO A 670 40.21 -33.62 20.24
N SER A 671 39.69 -32.61 20.92
CA SER A 671 38.70 -32.81 21.96
C SER A 671 37.88 -31.56 22.19
N ILE A 672 36.65 -31.75 22.67
CA ILE A 672 35.76 -30.65 23.07
C ILE A 672 36.35 -29.74 24.16
N ARG A 673 37.42 -30.16 24.85
CA ARG A 673 38.07 -29.34 25.89
C ARG A 673 39.04 -28.30 25.32
N ASN A 674 39.42 -28.44 24.05
CA ASN A 674 40.39 -27.54 23.43
C ASN A 674 39.73 -26.39 22.67
N VAL A 675 38.40 -26.38 22.62
CA VAL A 675 37.58 -25.33 22.00
C VAL A 675 36.59 -24.80 23.04
N PRO A 676 35.94 -23.65 22.79
CA PRO A 676 34.85 -23.20 23.64
C PRO A 676 33.77 -24.29 23.80
N GLY A 677 33.25 -24.42 25.03
CA GLY A 677 32.21 -25.38 25.33
C GLY A 677 30.93 -25.15 24.51
N SER A 678 30.06 -26.16 24.44
CA SER A 678 28.73 -26.02 23.84
C SER A 678 27.90 -24.96 24.58
N VAL A 679 27.17 -24.16 23.82
CA VAL A 679 26.18 -23.22 24.34
C VAL A 679 24.80 -23.88 24.37
N SER A 680 23.97 -23.52 25.34
CA SER A 680 22.60 -24.02 25.45
C SER A 680 21.60 -22.89 25.16
N PRO A 681 20.60 -23.11 24.30
CA PRO A 681 19.45 -22.22 24.16
C PRO A 681 18.77 -22.02 25.52
N LEU A 682 18.60 -20.78 25.94
CA LEU A 682 17.90 -20.41 27.17
C LEU A 682 16.48 -19.91 26.91
N GLY A 683 16.26 -19.25 25.77
CA GLY A 683 14.93 -18.80 25.38
C GLY A 683 14.90 -17.84 24.20
N VAL A 684 13.70 -17.61 23.71
CA VAL A 684 13.35 -16.64 22.68
C VAL A 684 12.37 -15.65 23.29
N GLN A 685 12.56 -14.36 23.02
CA GLN A 685 11.61 -13.29 23.36
C GLN A 685 11.23 -12.55 22.09
N THR A 686 9.93 -12.51 21.82
CA THR A 686 9.28 -11.79 20.72
C THR A 686 8.81 -10.42 21.23
N TRP A 687 9.06 -9.37 20.44
CA TRP A 687 8.65 -8.00 20.67
C TRP A 687 8.01 -7.46 19.38
N SER A 688 7.28 -6.35 19.48
CA SER A 688 6.69 -5.68 18.30
C SER A 688 7.74 -5.20 17.29
N ASP A 689 8.99 -5.01 17.71
CA ASP A 689 10.10 -4.49 16.91
C ASP A 689 11.23 -5.51 16.64
N GLY A 690 11.10 -6.76 17.12
CA GLY A 690 12.09 -7.79 16.81
C GLY A 690 12.07 -9.04 17.70
N VAL A 691 13.05 -9.93 17.44
CA VAL A 691 13.22 -11.19 18.15
C VAL A 691 14.56 -11.22 18.85
N THR A 692 14.57 -11.58 20.13
CA THR A 692 15.78 -11.76 20.94
C THR A 692 16.00 -13.23 21.26
N LEU A 693 17.16 -13.76 20.86
CA LEU A 693 17.59 -15.13 21.12
C LEU A 693 18.65 -15.12 22.23
N THR A 694 18.52 -15.98 23.24
CA THR A 694 19.42 -15.99 24.39
C THR A 694 20.02 -17.37 24.62
N VAL A 695 21.34 -17.44 24.81
CA VAL A 695 22.08 -18.66 25.16
C VAL A 695 22.87 -18.52 26.46
N SER A 696 23.17 -19.65 27.09
CA SER A 696 24.14 -19.70 28.19
C SER A 696 25.54 -19.44 27.67
N ASN A 697 26.35 -18.69 28.42
CA ASN A 697 27.74 -18.50 28.05
C ASN A 697 28.50 -19.84 28.05
N ALA A 698 29.31 -20.06 27.02
CA ALA A 698 30.20 -21.19 26.91
C ALA A 698 31.32 -21.11 27.95
N VAL A 699 31.85 -22.27 28.32
CA VAL A 699 33.09 -22.33 29.10
C VAL A 699 34.26 -22.11 28.14
N PRO A 700 35.12 -21.10 28.36
CA PRO A 700 36.24 -20.84 27.45
C PRO A 700 37.27 -21.98 27.48
N SER A 701 37.91 -22.22 26.34
CA SER A 701 38.97 -23.23 26.15
C SER A 701 40.23 -22.94 26.98
N SER A 702 40.44 -21.67 27.35
CA SER A 702 41.55 -21.18 28.16
C SER A 702 41.07 -20.15 29.19
N SER A 703 41.71 -20.09 30.36
CA SER A 703 41.25 -19.20 31.44
C SER A 703 41.45 -17.74 31.06
N GLY A 704 40.35 -16.97 30.97
CA GLY A 704 40.37 -15.55 30.65
C GLY A 704 40.33 -15.21 29.16
N GLY A 705 40.06 -16.18 28.27
CA GLY A 705 39.82 -15.90 26.85
C GLY A 705 38.49 -15.20 26.63
N GLU A 706 38.49 -14.13 25.84
CA GLU A 706 37.27 -13.47 25.37
C GLU A 706 36.56 -14.37 24.35
N LEU A 707 35.25 -14.56 24.52
CA LEU A 707 34.44 -15.34 23.61
C LEU A 707 33.55 -14.42 22.77
N THR A 708 33.38 -14.81 21.51
CA THR A 708 32.38 -14.24 20.62
C THR A 708 31.41 -15.32 20.18
N TYR A 709 30.19 -14.94 19.83
CA TYR A 709 29.11 -15.86 19.53
C TYR A 709 28.59 -15.64 18.11
N THR A 710 28.20 -16.74 17.48
CA THR A 710 27.49 -16.74 16.20
C THR A 710 26.12 -17.38 16.38
N PHE A 711 25.07 -16.71 15.90
CA PHE A 711 23.67 -17.16 15.92
C PHE A 711 23.16 -17.29 14.50
N HIS A 712 22.42 -18.36 14.20
CA HIS A 712 21.68 -18.54 12.95
C HIS A 712 20.21 -18.83 13.24
N VAL A 713 19.34 -18.32 12.36
CA VAL A 713 17.90 -18.59 12.28
C VAL A 713 17.57 -19.12 10.89
N SER A 714 16.69 -20.10 10.80
CA SER A 714 16.38 -20.90 9.61
C SER A 714 14.89 -21.28 9.62
N SER A 715 14.26 -21.47 8.47
CA SER A 715 12.94 -22.10 8.38
C SER A 715 13.02 -23.64 8.39
N SER A 716 14.19 -24.22 8.07
CA SER A 716 14.48 -25.66 8.16
C SER A 716 15.27 -26.02 9.42
N GLU A 717 14.93 -27.15 10.07
CA GLU A 717 15.72 -27.71 11.19
C GLU A 717 17.14 -28.13 10.76
N LEU A 718 17.35 -28.37 9.46
CA LEU A 718 18.64 -28.73 8.90
C LEU A 718 19.57 -27.52 8.65
N PHE A 719 19.03 -26.30 8.73
CA PHE A 719 19.73 -25.04 8.43
C PHE A 719 20.24 -24.97 6.99
N ASP A 720 19.42 -25.45 6.06
CA ASP A 720 19.67 -25.38 4.61
C ASP A 720 19.43 -23.95 4.09
N ASP A 721 18.62 -23.17 4.81
CA ASP A 721 18.29 -21.78 4.58
C ASP A 721 18.63 -20.94 5.81
N ILE A 722 19.40 -19.86 5.65
CA ILE A 722 19.67 -18.92 6.76
C ILE A 722 18.80 -17.69 6.56
N VAL A 723 17.76 -17.58 7.39
CA VAL A 723 16.80 -16.46 7.40
C VAL A 723 17.39 -15.24 8.12
N ALA A 724 18.18 -15.45 9.18
CA ALA A 724 18.90 -14.39 9.86
C ALA A 724 20.20 -14.93 10.50
N SER A 725 21.24 -14.10 10.58
CA SER A 725 22.50 -14.47 11.24
C SER A 725 23.14 -13.29 11.96
N GLY A 726 23.74 -13.55 13.13
CA GLY A 726 24.58 -12.60 13.85
C GLY A 726 25.90 -13.25 14.23
N SER A 727 27.03 -12.72 13.75
CA SER A 727 28.38 -13.20 14.07
C SER A 727 29.16 -12.17 14.87
N GLY A 728 30.10 -12.62 15.72
CA GLY A 728 30.94 -11.71 16.51
C GLY A 728 30.21 -11.07 17.70
N VAL A 729 29.09 -11.65 18.14
CA VAL A 729 28.33 -11.16 19.30
C VAL A 729 29.18 -11.33 20.54
N VAL A 730 29.51 -10.21 21.20
CA VAL A 730 30.38 -10.21 22.38
C VAL A 730 29.68 -10.89 23.56
N GLU A 731 30.43 -11.68 24.33
CA GLU A 731 29.90 -12.35 25.52
C GLU A 731 29.21 -11.39 26.50
N GLY A 732 27.95 -11.70 26.85
CA GLY A 732 27.18 -10.94 27.83
C GLY A 732 27.44 -11.37 29.28
N SER A 733 26.88 -10.62 30.26
CA SER A 733 27.05 -10.94 31.68
C SER A 733 26.16 -12.12 32.10
N GLY A 734 26.72 -13.32 32.13
CA GLY A 734 26.05 -14.56 32.58
C GLY A 734 25.31 -15.32 31.47
N SER A 735 24.71 -14.61 30.52
CA SER A 735 24.17 -15.14 29.26
C SER A 735 24.47 -14.18 28.12
N THR A 736 24.40 -14.69 26.89
CA THR A 736 24.63 -13.89 25.68
C THR A 736 23.34 -13.88 24.86
N SER A 737 22.92 -12.68 24.47
CA SER A 737 21.69 -12.46 23.71
C SER A 737 22.00 -11.73 22.41
N TRP A 738 21.25 -12.06 21.38
CA TRP A 738 21.29 -11.38 20.09
C TRP A 738 19.86 -11.03 19.65
N THR A 739 19.65 -9.76 19.29
CA THR A 739 18.37 -9.22 18.85
C THR A 739 18.45 -8.84 17.38
N PHE A 740 17.43 -9.19 16.61
CA PHE A 740 17.31 -8.80 15.20
C PHE A 740 15.88 -8.33 14.89
N ALA A 741 15.78 -7.30 14.04
CA ALA A 741 14.53 -6.77 13.51
C ALA A 741 14.32 -7.34 12.11
N LYS A 742 13.42 -8.32 11.98
CA LYS A 742 13.00 -8.88 10.70
C LYS A 742 11.56 -9.34 10.83
N GLU A 743 10.74 -8.99 9.84
CA GLU A 743 9.40 -9.54 9.71
C GLU A 743 9.50 -11.04 9.44
N LEU A 744 9.02 -11.84 10.39
CA LEU A 744 8.87 -13.28 10.24
C LEU A 744 7.42 -13.58 9.90
N VAL A 745 7.19 -14.57 9.04
CA VAL A 745 5.83 -15.02 8.72
C VAL A 745 5.19 -15.58 9.98
N ALA A 746 4.11 -14.95 10.44
CA ALA A 746 3.41 -15.33 11.66
C ALA A 746 2.81 -16.74 11.54
N GLY A 747 2.92 -17.53 12.60
CA GLY A 747 2.43 -18.91 12.66
C GLY A 747 3.38 -19.96 12.09
N GLU A 748 4.51 -19.56 11.47
CA GLU A 748 5.51 -20.48 10.94
C GLU A 748 6.55 -20.88 12.01
N ASP A 749 7.06 -22.11 11.88
CA ASP A 749 8.14 -22.64 12.70
C ASP A 749 9.50 -22.13 12.21
N TYR A 750 10.29 -21.54 13.12
CA TYR A 750 11.67 -21.16 12.86
C TYR A 750 12.62 -21.90 13.79
N PHE A 751 13.74 -22.35 13.26
CA PHE A 751 14.80 -23.04 13.98
C PHE A 751 16.00 -22.11 14.15
N TRP A 752 16.64 -22.15 15.31
CA TRP A 752 17.83 -21.36 15.58
C TRP A 752 18.88 -22.14 16.36
N ARG A 753 20.15 -21.77 16.14
CA ARG A 753 21.32 -22.37 16.80
C ARG A 753 22.39 -21.32 17.03
N ALA A 754 23.25 -21.56 18.01
CA ALA A 754 24.41 -20.70 18.27
C ALA A 754 25.68 -21.48 18.61
N ARG A 755 26.85 -20.85 18.48
CA ARG A 755 28.14 -21.39 18.93
C ARG A 755 29.06 -20.26 19.41
N ALA A 756 30.00 -20.60 20.28
CA ALA A 756 31.03 -19.68 20.77
C ALA A 756 32.36 -19.90 20.04
N ALA A 757 33.19 -18.86 19.93
CA ALA A 757 34.52 -18.88 19.35
C ALA A 757 35.51 -18.11 20.24
N ASP A 758 36.76 -18.60 20.34
CA ASP A 758 37.84 -17.98 21.13
C ASP A 758 38.85 -17.20 20.26
N GLY A 759 38.52 -16.98 18.99
CA GLY A 759 39.37 -16.33 17.99
C GLY A 759 40.38 -17.27 17.31
N LEU A 760 40.56 -18.51 17.80
CA LEU A 760 41.38 -19.53 17.15
C LEU A 760 40.53 -20.70 16.64
N PHE A 761 39.55 -21.13 17.44
CA PHE A 761 38.68 -22.26 17.12
C PHE A 761 37.21 -21.94 17.41
N ASP A 762 36.35 -22.48 16.56
CA ASP A 762 34.91 -22.53 16.80
C ASP A 762 34.56 -23.70 17.73
N GLY A 763 33.73 -23.41 18.73
CA GLY A 763 33.05 -24.42 19.52
C GLY A 763 31.93 -25.13 18.72
N PRO A 764 31.37 -26.22 19.25
CA PRO A 764 30.27 -26.92 18.59
C PRO A 764 29.01 -26.05 18.55
N TRP A 765 28.19 -26.22 17.50
CA TRP A 765 26.83 -25.68 17.47
C TRP A 765 26.00 -26.23 18.63
N SER A 766 25.13 -25.39 19.18
CA SER A 766 24.07 -25.83 20.07
C SER A 766 23.15 -26.81 19.34
N PHE A 767 22.40 -27.60 20.11
CA PHE A 767 21.22 -28.24 19.55
C PHE A 767 20.29 -27.16 18.97
N PRO A 768 19.69 -27.40 17.79
CA PRO A 768 18.64 -26.52 17.27
C PRO A 768 17.53 -26.36 18.31
N SER A 769 17.11 -25.13 18.55
CA SER A 769 15.85 -24.83 19.24
C SER A 769 14.90 -24.25 18.21
N PHE A 770 13.61 -24.56 18.32
CA PHE A 770 12.61 -23.91 17.49
C PHE A 770 11.84 -22.87 18.29
N PHE A 771 11.23 -21.93 17.58
CA PHE A 771 10.18 -21.06 18.06
C PHE A 771 9.17 -20.86 16.93
N VAL A 772 7.90 -20.73 17.28
CA VAL A 772 6.87 -20.31 16.32
C VAL A 772 6.92 -18.79 16.29
N ALA A 773 6.99 -18.17 15.12
CA ALA A 773 6.80 -16.73 15.03
C ALA A 773 5.38 -16.41 15.52
N GLU A 774 5.26 -15.77 16.67
CA GLU A 774 3.94 -15.51 17.26
C GLU A 774 3.07 -14.70 16.30
N VAL A 775 1.79 -15.06 16.23
CA VAL A 775 0.76 -14.16 15.70
C VAL A 775 0.72 -12.99 16.66
N VAL A 776 1.43 -11.92 16.33
CA VAL A 776 1.02 -10.61 16.81
C VAL A 776 -0.32 -10.39 16.13
N GLU A 777 -1.41 -10.78 16.80
CA GLU A 777 -2.74 -10.33 16.39
C GLU A 777 -2.59 -8.82 16.27
N LYS A 778 -2.71 -8.31 15.04
CA LYS A 778 -2.83 -6.89 14.83
C LYS A 778 -4.04 -6.50 15.66
N ALA A 779 -3.80 -5.80 16.78
CA ALA A 779 -4.87 -5.39 17.67
C ALA A 779 -5.97 -4.77 16.81
N ASP A 780 -7.20 -5.23 16.96
CA ASP A 780 -8.35 -4.71 16.23
C ASP A 780 -8.40 -3.20 16.51
N PRO A 781 -8.04 -2.34 15.54
CA PRO A 781 -7.76 -0.95 15.86
C PRO A 781 -8.97 -0.29 16.50
N GLY A 782 -8.76 0.33 17.66
CA GLY A 782 -9.81 0.98 18.44
C GLY A 782 -10.70 0.08 19.31
N ASP A 783 -10.58 -1.25 19.26
CA ASP A 783 -11.25 -2.14 20.21
C ASP A 783 -10.37 -2.33 21.46
N PHE A 784 -10.65 -1.57 22.52
CA PHE A 784 -9.85 -1.57 23.74
C PHE A 784 -10.41 -2.46 24.84
N ASN A 785 -11.68 -2.87 24.72
CA ASN A 785 -12.33 -3.77 25.67
C ASN A 785 -12.34 -5.24 25.20
N GLY A 786 -11.96 -5.51 23.94
CA GLY A 786 -11.83 -6.83 23.33
C GLY A 786 -13.16 -7.47 22.90
N ASP A 787 -14.25 -6.69 22.79
CA ASP A 787 -15.59 -7.18 22.46
C ASP A 787 -15.85 -7.29 20.94
N LYS A 788 -14.82 -7.01 20.13
CA LYS A 788 -14.82 -7.01 18.66
C LYS A 788 -15.69 -5.91 18.04
N ALA A 789 -16.04 -4.86 18.79
CA ALA A 789 -16.75 -3.69 18.30
C ALA A 789 -16.16 -2.39 18.85
N VAL A 790 -15.87 -1.43 17.98
CA VAL A 790 -15.37 -0.11 18.42
C VAL A 790 -16.57 0.76 18.82
N THR A 791 -16.74 1.02 20.11
CA THR A 791 -17.92 1.72 20.65
C THR A 791 -17.56 2.86 21.61
N PHE A 792 -18.58 3.52 22.19
CA PHE A 792 -18.36 4.53 23.23
C PHE A 792 -17.67 3.96 24.48
N ASP A 793 -17.77 2.65 24.72
CA ASP A 793 -17.09 2.01 25.85
C ASP A 793 -15.57 2.03 25.64
N ASP A 794 -15.12 1.78 24.41
CA ASP A 794 -13.71 1.88 24.01
C ASP A 794 -13.23 3.34 24.04
N PHE A 795 -14.10 4.29 23.66
CA PHE A 795 -13.78 5.71 23.76
C PHE A 795 -13.49 6.14 25.20
N PHE A 796 -14.27 5.68 26.19
CA PHE A 796 -14.00 6.05 27.59
C PHE A 796 -12.72 5.39 28.12
N LEU A 797 -12.42 4.16 27.69
CA LEU A 797 -11.12 3.53 27.95
C LEU A 797 -9.96 4.32 27.33
N PHE A 798 -10.12 4.79 26.10
CA PHE A 798 -9.15 5.64 25.40
C PHE A 798 -8.93 6.97 26.12
N ALA A 799 -10.02 7.65 26.49
CA ALA A 799 -10.00 8.96 27.13
C ALA A 799 -9.33 8.94 28.52
N ASP A 800 -9.38 7.81 29.24
CA ASP A 800 -8.71 7.63 30.52
C ASP A 800 -7.16 7.65 30.41
N ALA A 801 -6.61 7.25 29.26
CA ALA A 801 -5.17 7.23 29.00
C ALA A 801 -4.68 8.45 28.19
N PHE A 802 -5.61 9.31 27.74
CA PHE A 802 -5.31 10.44 26.87
C PHE A 802 -4.42 11.48 27.53
N GLY A 803 -3.37 11.91 26.81
CA GLY A 803 -2.37 12.86 27.27
C GLY A 803 -1.19 12.24 28.02
N THR A 804 -1.12 10.91 28.14
CA THR A 804 0.02 10.19 28.74
C THR A 804 1.06 9.79 27.69
N GLY A 805 2.34 9.72 28.09
CA GLY A 805 3.44 9.27 27.24
C GLY A 805 4.16 8.03 27.77
N GLU A 806 4.98 7.42 26.93
CA GLU A 806 5.72 6.20 27.26
C GLU A 806 6.53 6.35 28.57
N GLY A 807 6.25 5.46 29.54
CA GLY A 807 6.86 5.49 30.88
C GLY A 807 6.09 6.30 31.94
N GLU A 808 5.00 6.97 31.58
CA GLU A 808 4.11 7.66 32.53
C GLU A 808 3.04 6.71 33.11
N VAL A 809 2.63 6.96 34.37
CA VAL A 809 1.59 6.15 35.02
C VAL A 809 0.25 6.41 34.33
N GLY A 810 -0.33 5.37 33.73
CA GLY A 810 -1.58 5.47 32.95
C GLY A 810 -1.38 5.31 31.44
N TYR A 811 -0.14 5.27 30.95
CA TYR A 811 0.18 4.97 29.56
C TYR A 811 -0.13 3.51 29.22
N ASP A 812 -0.78 3.31 28.07
CA ASP A 812 -1.11 2.01 27.51
C ASP A 812 -0.74 1.99 26.02
N ALA A 813 0.23 1.16 25.66
CA ALA A 813 0.76 1.08 24.30
C ALA A 813 -0.29 0.64 23.26
N LEU A 814 -1.39 0.00 23.68
CA LEU A 814 -2.48 -0.34 22.76
C LEU A 814 -3.28 0.89 22.29
N LYS A 815 -3.22 1.98 23.05
CA LYS A 815 -3.96 3.23 22.79
C LYS A 815 -3.13 4.27 22.02
N ASP A 816 -1.82 4.05 21.86
CA ASP A 816 -0.94 4.79 20.94
C ASP A 816 -1.07 4.17 19.54
N LEU A 817 -2.15 4.54 18.84
CA LEU A 817 -2.49 4.00 17.52
C LEU A 817 -1.55 4.52 16.42
N SER A 818 -0.88 5.66 16.65
CA SER A 818 0.07 6.28 15.73
C SER A 818 1.49 5.74 15.89
N GLY A 819 1.80 5.10 17.02
CA GLY A 819 3.10 4.55 17.36
C GLY A 819 4.14 5.62 17.69
N ASN A 820 3.71 6.82 18.10
CA ASN A 820 4.58 7.97 18.30
C ASN A 820 5.13 8.10 19.74
N GLY A 821 4.76 7.16 20.64
CA GLY A 821 5.16 7.11 22.04
C GLY A 821 4.32 8.00 22.97
N ARG A 822 3.21 8.55 22.48
CA ARG A 822 2.24 9.37 23.22
C ARG A 822 0.83 8.95 22.84
N ILE A 823 -0.12 9.14 23.76
CA ILE A 823 -1.54 8.99 23.48
C ILE A 823 -2.10 10.41 23.37
N ASP A 824 -2.23 10.91 22.16
CA ASP A 824 -2.66 12.28 21.89
C ASP A 824 -3.64 12.36 20.70
N PHE A 825 -3.76 13.55 20.11
CA PHE A 825 -4.75 13.81 19.07
C PHE A 825 -4.51 12.97 17.81
N ASP A 826 -3.26 12.60 17.52
CA ASP A 826 -2.96 11.75 16.37
C ASP A 826 -3.59 10.36 16.54
N ASP A 827 -3.53 9.81 17.75
CA ASP A 827 -4.17 8.53 18.09
C ASP A 827 -5.69 8.64 18.14
N PHE A 828 -6.20 9.77 18.63
CA PHE A 828 -7.64 10.03 18.66
C PHE A 828 -8.24 10.06 17.26
N PHE A 829 -7.55 10.66 16.29
CA PHE A 829 -8.03 10.68 14.91
C PHE A 829 -8.08 9.27 14.32
N LEU A 830 -7.08 8.44 14.59
CA LEU A 830 -7.06 7.04 14.16
C LEU A 830 -8.17 6.21 14.84
N PHE A 831 -8.42 6.43 16.13
CA PHE A 831 -9.52 5.78 16.87
C PHE A 831 -10.88 6.17 16.29
N ALA A 832 -11.07 7.46 16.01
CA ALA A 832 -12.34 7.97 15.50
C ALA A 832 -12.63 7.54 14.06
N ASP A 833 -11.62 7.17 13.25
CA ASP A 833 -11.80 6.61 11.91
C ASP A 833 -12.41 5.19 11.91
N VAL A 834 -12.11 4.42 12.95
CA VAL A 834 -12.58 3.04 13.11
C VAL A 834 -13.79 2.92 14.04
N PHE A 835 -14.31 4.04 14.55
CA PHE A 835 -15.45 4.07 15.46
C PHE A 835 -16.73 3.51 14.81
N GLY A 836 -17.35 2.51 15.44
CA GLY A 836 -18.51 1.78 14.90
C GLY A 836 -18.15 0.52 14.10
N THR A 837 -16.86 0.22 13.90
CA THR A 837 -16.41 -1.00 13.22
C THR A 837 -16.71 -2.23 14.07
N VAL A 838 -17.15 -3.32 13.42
CA VAL A 838 -17.36 -4.63 14.05
C VAL A 838 -16.47 -5.65 13.34
N TYR A 839 -15.51 -6.21 14.07
CA TYR A 839 -14.47 -7.09 13.54
C TYR A 839 -14.88 -8.58 13.47
N SER A 840 -16.07 -8.95 13.93
CA SER A 840 -16.58 -10.34 13.91
C SER A 840 -18.08 -10.45 13.61
N THR A 841 -18.49 -11.48 12.87
CA THR A 841 -19.92 -11.84 12.65
C THR A 841 -20.57 -12.53 13.85
N SER A 842 -19.79 -12.82 14.90
CA SER A 842 -20.27 -13.42 16.15
C SER A 842 -20.85 -12.32 17.04
N ARG A 843 -22.11 -12.45 17.48
CA ARG A 843 -22.74 -11.47 18.39
C ARG A 843 -21.85 -11.21 19.62
N PRO A 844 -21.50 -9.95 19.95
CA PRO A 844 -20.72 -9.62 21.14
C PRO A 844 -21.40 -10.08 22.42
N ALA A 845 -20.60 -10.43 23.43
CA ALA A 845 -21.10 -10.71 24.77
C ALA A 845 -21.69 -9.43 25.37
N VAL A 846 -22.99 -9.44 25.65
CA VAL A 846 -23.70 -8.31 26.25
C VAL A 846 -23.19 -8.14 27.68
N VAL A 847 -22.35 -7.11 27.90
CA VAL A 847 -22.15 -6.56 29.25
C VAL A 847 -23.47 -5.91 29.66
N ASP A 848 -23.95 -6.17 30.88
CA ASP A 848 -25.21 -5.62 31.42
C ASP A 848 -25.14 -4.08 31.45
N ARG A 849 -25.50 -3.43 30.34
CA ARG A 849 -25.49 -1.98 30.16
C ARG A 849 -26.69 -1.36 30.88
N VAL A 850 -26.44 -0.37 31.73
CA VAL A 850 -27.49 0.46 32.33
C VAL A 850 -28.03 1.40 31.24
N THR A 851 -29.25 1.12 30.79
CA THR A 851 -29.96 1.93 29.78
C THR A 851 -30.84 2.95 30.48
N GLY A 852 -30.65 4.24 30.17
CA GLY A 852 -31.36 5.34 30.80
C GLY A 852 -31.75 6.43 29.79
N GLU A 853 -32.61 7.37 30.21
CA GLU A 853 -32.81 8.59 29.44
C GLU A 853 -31.67 9.56 29.73
N LEU A 854 -30.94 9.98 28.69
CA LEU A 854 -29.98 11.06 28.84
C LEU A 854 -30.73 12.38 29.13
N PRO A 855 -30.39 13.12 30.20
CA PRO A 855 -30.96 14.43 30.53
C PRO A 855 -30.47 15.52 29.55
N LEU A 856 -30.68 15.32 28.25
CA LEU A 856 -30.27 16.22 27.18
C LEU A 856 -31.49 16.73 26.40
N VAL A 857 -31.55 18.04 26.20
CA VAL A 857 -32.57 18.75 25.42
C VAL A 857 -31.90 19.42 24.23
N VAL A 858 -32.43 19.19 23.04
CA VAL A 858 -31.99 19.84 21.79
C VAL A 858 -32.87 21.06 21.54
N ARG A 859 -32.25 22.22 21.34
CA ARG A 859 -32.91 23.44 20.86
C ARG A 859 -32.32 23.83 19.53
N SER A 860 -33.12 24.47 18.68
CA SER A 860 -32.67 24.95 17.38
C SER A 860 -33.17 26.37 17.13
N HIS A 861 -32.36 27.17 16.45
CA HIS A 861 -32.65 28.55 16.07
C HIS A 861 -32.07 28.82 14.69
N LEU A 862 -32.86 29.39 13.78
CA LEU A 862 -32.43 29.73 12.43
C LEU A 862 -32.15 31.23 12.35
N ASP A 863 -30.91 31.61 12.00
CA ASP A 863 -30.53 32.97 11.65
C ASP A 863 -30.05 33.00 10.19
N LYS A 864 -30.85 33.60 9.31
CA LYS A 864 -30.64 33.64 7.85
C LYS A 864 -30.48 32.22 7.25
N ASP A 865 -29.31 31.91 6.71
CA ASP A 865 -28.96 30.66 6.03
C ASP A 865 -28.30 29.64 6.97
N GLU A 866 -28.18 29.95 8.28
CA GLU A 866 -27.51 29.11 9.27
C GLU A 866 -28.47 28.68 10.38
N LEU A 867 -28.59 27.37 10.57
CA LEU A 867 -29.29 26.73 11.67
C LEU A 867 -28.32 26.46 12.82
N LEU A 868 -28.53 27.11 13.95
CA LEU A 868 -27.81 26.85 15.19
C LEU A 868 -28.59 25.81 16.03
N VAL A 869 -27.93 24.74 16.43
CA VAL A 869 -28.48 23.68 17.29
C VAL A 869 -27.75 23.70 18.62
N GLU A 870 -28.46 23.99 19.71
CA GLU A 870 -27.97 23.97 21.08
C GLU A 870 -28.31 22.63 21.74
N LEU A 871 -27.29 21.94 22.23
CA LEU A 871 -27.45 20.78 23.10
C LEU A 871 -27.36 21.23 24.55
N ARG A 872 -28.38 20.94 25.36
CA ARG A 872 -28.46 21.42 26.75
C ARG A 872 -28.71 20.27 27.72
N ALA A 873 -27.85 20.11 28.73
CA ALA A 873 -28.09 19.18 29.82
C ALA A 873 -29.08 19.76 30.84
N VAL A 874 -30.01 18.93 31.33
CA VAL A 874 -31.08 19.31 32.25
C VAL A 874 -31.15 18.30 33.40
N GLY A 875 -30.52 18.61 34.53
CA GLY A 875 -30.48 17.72 35.70
C GLY A 875 -29.42 16.63 35.59
N ALA A 876 -28.25 16.96 35.05
CA ALA A 876 -27.10 16.06 35.03
C ALA A 876 -26.59 15.80 36.46
N GLU A 877 -26.21 14.56 36.76
CA GLU A 877 -25.63 14.16 38.05
C GLU A 877 -24.31 13.42 37.81
N GLY A 878 -23.20 13.98 38.27
CA GLY A 878 -21.90 13.29 38.31
C GLY A 878 -21.20 13.08 36.95
N TRP A 879 -21.49 13.87 35.92
CA TRP A 879 -20.95 13.70 34.57
C TRP A 879 -19.43 13.96 34.49
N ARG A 880 -18.71 13.07 33.81
CA ARG A 880 -17.27 13.11 33.53
C ARG A 880 -16.95 13.06 32.03
N GLY A 881 -17.82 12.45 31.23
CA GLY A 881 -17.68 12.39 29.79
C GLY A 881 -19.02 12.23 29.09
N LEU A 882 -19.08 12.62 27.82
CA LEU A 882 -20.26 12.56 26.97
C LEU A 882 -19.82 12.12 25.57
N GLY A 883 -20.49 11.13 25.02
CA GLY A 883 -20.42 10.78 23.61
C GLY A 883 -21.82 10.79 22.99
N LEU A 884 -21.96 11.39 21.82
CA LEU A 884 -23.22 11.49 21.09
C LEU A 884 -22.98 11.22 19.60
N LEU A 885 -23.91 10.50 18.98
CA LEU A 885 -23.99 10.33 17.54
C LEU A 885 -25.31 10.97 17.07
N MET A 886 -25.21 12.04 16.29
CA MET A 886 -26.34 12.80 15.77
C MET A 886 -26.42 12.69 14.25
N GLY A 887 -27.47 12.08 13.72
CA GLY A 887 -27.81 12.15 12.31
C GLY A 887 -28.46 13.49 11.93
N TYR A 888 -28.28 13.91 10.68
CA TYR A 888 -28.95 15.06 10.07
C TYR A 888 -29.24 14.79 8.59
N ASP A 889 -30.14 15.56 7.97
CA ASP A 889 -30.42 15.43 6.52
C ASP A 889 -29.33 16.12 5.68
N PRO A 890 -28.37 15.40 5.05
CA PRO A 890 -27.31 16.01 4.25
C PRO A 890 -27.83 16.61 2.94
N ALA A 891 -29.05 16.27 2.52
CA ALA A 891 -29.66 16.88 1.34
C ALA A 891 -30.23 18.28 1.65
N VAL A 892 -30.31 18.68 2.93
CA VAL A 892 -30.93 19.94 3.37
C VAL A 892 -30.00 20.79 4.22
N LEU A 893 -29.12 20.18 4.99
CA LEU A 893 -28.18 20.82 5.90
C LEU A 893 -26.75 20.36 5.61
N GLU A 894 -25.79 21.23 5.85
CA GLU A 894 -24.35 20.94 5.82
C GLU A 894 -23.76 21.45 7.13
N LEU A 895 -22.99 20.63 7.84
CA LEU A 895 -22.30 21.11 9.04
C LEU A 895 -21.22 22.14 8.64
N VAL A 896 -21.31 23.35 9.19
CA VAL A 896 -20.34 24.43 8.93
C VAL A 896 -19.22 24.39 9.95
N ASP A 897 -19.60 24.32 11.23
CA ASP A 897 -18.69 24.31 12.37
C ASP A 897 -19.47 23.97 13.65
N GLY A 898 -18.77 23.68 14.76
CA GLY A 898 -19.36 23.67 16.09
C GLY A 898 -18.55 24.55 17.03
N GLU A 899 -19.18 25.53 17.66
CA GLU A 899 -18.46 26.45 18.55
C GLU A 899 -18.38 25.93 20.00
N GLU A 900 -17.22 26.16 20.62
CA GLU A 900 -16.89 25.90 22.03
C GLU A 900 -17.60 26.83 23.03
N GLU A 901 -18.52 27.71 22.60
CA GLU A 901 -19.22 28.66 23.49
C GLU A 901 -20.32 27.97 24.35
N ALA A 902 -19.98 26.84 24.96
CA ALA A 902 -20.79 26.21 25.99
C ALA A 902 -20.74 27.03 27.29
N ASP A 903 -21.91 27.42 27.80
CA ASP A 903 -22.05 27.99 29.16
C ASP A 903 -21.78 26.91 30.25
N PHE A 904 -21.56 25.65 29.83
CA PHE A 904 -20.90 24.59 30.60
C PHE A 904 -19.45 24.98 30.91
N GLY A 905 -19.26 25.69 32.02
CA GLY A 905 -18.03 26.41 32.36
C GLY A 905 -16.72 25.69 32.07
N ARG A 906 -15.96 26.25 31.11
CA ARG A 906 -14.48 26.27 30.92
C ARG A 906 -13.64 24.99 31.09
N ASP A 907 -14.22 23.85 31.41
CA ASP A 907 -13.48 22.65 31.87
C ASP A 907 -13.95 21.34 31.22
N LEU A 908 -15.13 21.32 30.59
CA LEU A 908 -15.50 20.28 29.61
C LEU A 908 -15.10 20.68 28.18
N SER A 909 -14.63 21.93 28.00
CA SER A 909 -14.15 22.49 26.73
C SER A 909 -12.72 22.06 26.38
N SER A 910 -11.96 21.49 27.33
CA SER A 910 -10.66 20.89 27.02
C SER A 910 -10.87 19.52 26.35
N GLY A 911 -11.34 19.52 25.10
CA GLY A 911 -11.51 18.30 24.31
C GLY A 911 -12.91 18.05 23.74
N LEU A 912 -13.74 19.07 23.51
CA LEU A 912 -14.95 18.90 22.71
C LEU A 912 -14.53 18.64 21.25
N GLN A 913 -14.70 17.41 20.78
CA GLN A 913 -14.35 16.99 19.44
C GLN A 913 -15.62 16.71 18.64
N ILE A 914 -15.74 17.36 17.49
CA ILE A 914 -16.87 17.22 16.57
C ILE A 914 -16.31 16.65 15.28
N ARG A 915 -16.75 15.45 14.91
CA ARG A 915 -16.32 14.77 13.68
C ARG A 915 -17.54 14.34 12.87
N VAL A 916 -17.45 14.49 11.56
CA VAL A 916 -18.39 13.90 10.60
C VAL A 916 -17.73 12.58 10.12
N PRO A 917 -18.27 11.40 10.46
CA PRO A 917 -17.80 10.13 9.90
C PRO A 917 -17.90 10.13 8.37
N THR A 918 -17.24 9.19 7.70
CA THR A 918 -17.24 9.03 6.23
C THR A 918 -18.63 8.82 5.60
N ASP A 919 -19.67 8.58 6.41
CA ASP A 919 -21.07 8.69 6.00
C ASP A 919 -21.57 10.14 6.21
N ASP A 920 -21.87 10.84 5.12
CA ASP A 920 -22.25 12.27 5.07
C ASP A 920 -23.47 12.67 5.96
N ASP A 921 -24.16 11.74 6.59
CA ASP A 921 -25.43 11.98 7.29
C ASP A 921 -25.35 11.99 8.83
N ALA A 922 -24.14 11.99 9.42
CA ALA A 922 -23.96 11.93 10.87
C ALA A 922 -22.85 12.84 11.42
N VAL A 923 -22.99 13.24 12.70
CA VAL A 923 -22.04 14.00 13.49
C VAL A 923 -21.77 13.24 14.78
N VAL A 924 -20.51 12.94 15.06
CA VAL A 924 -20.03 12.40 16.32
C VAL A 924 -19.54 13.56 17.19
N LEU A 925 -20.09 13.63 18.39
CA LEU A 925 -19.77 14.62 19.42
C LEU A 925 -19.19 13.89 20.62
N LEU A 926 -17.91 14.13 20.92
CA LEU A 926 -17.20 13.51 22.02
C LEU A 926 -16.63 14.59 22.94
N ALA A 927 -16.84 14.45 24.24
CA ALA A 927 -16.29 15.34 25.25
C ALA A 927 -15.89 14.55 26.50
N HIS A 928 -14.70 14.80 27.03
CA HIS A 928 -14.22 14.18 28.26
C HIS A 928 -13.56 15.22 29.15
N ARG A 929 -13.73 15.08 30.48
CA ARG A 929 -13.19 16.03 31.46
C ARG A 929 -11.89 15.51 32.07
N THR A 930 -10.85 16.33 32.04
CA THR A 930 -9.51 15.99 32.59
C THR A 930 -9.28 16.50 34.03
N SER A 931 -10.19 17.29 34.62
CA SER A 931 -10.06 17.81 36.00
C SER A 931 -10.83 16.98 37.05
N GLU A 932 -10.34 16.96 38.31
CA GLU A 932 -10.71 15.99 39.36
C GLU A 932 -12.19 15.96 39.83
N ALA A 933 -13.03 16.97 39.55
CA ALA A 933 -14.40 17.04 40.07
C ALA A 933 -15.47 16.76 38.99
N PRO A 934 -16.44 15.85 39.21
CA PRO A 934 -17.54 15.58 38.28
C PRO A 934 -18.57 16.73 38.24
N PHE A 935 -19.32 16.86 37.14
CA PHE A 935 -20.34 17.90 36.96
C PHE A 935 -21.74 17.45 37.37
N SER A 936 -22.49 18.31 38.07
CA SER A 936 -23.93 18.14 38.29
C SER A 936 -24.68 19.48 38.11
N GLY A 937 -25.78 19.51 37.36
CA GLY A 937 -26.57 20.73 37.11
C GLY A 937 -27.27 20.82 35.75
N GLU A 938 -27.62 22.04 35.33
CA GLU A 938 -28.18 22.35 34.00
C GLU A 938 -27.25 23.32 33.24
N GLY A 939 -27.12 23.18 31.92
CA GLY A 939 -26.29 24.08 31.10
C GLY A 939 -26.18 23.64 29.64
N SER A 940 -25.78 24.56 28.76
CA SER A 940 -25.54 24.30 27.32
C SER A 940 -24.22 23.54 27.17
N VAL A 941 -24.24 22.38 26.52
CA VAL A 941 -23.14 21.42 26.39
C VAL A 941 -22.35 21.64 25.09
N ALA A 942 -23.04 21.87 23.98
CA ALA A 942 -22.43 22.12 22.68
C ALA A 942 -23.36 22.92 21.77
N PHE A 943 -22.76 23.65 20.82
CA PHE A 943 -23.47 24.35 19.76
C PHE A 943 -23.00 23.83 18.40
N LEU A 944 -23.93 23.36 17.57
CA LEU A 944 -23.67 22.94 16.20
C LEU A 944 -24.24 23.97 15.22
N ARG A 945 -23.47 24.37 14.22
CA ARG A 945 -23.93 25.26 13.15
C ARG A 945 -24.05 24.49 11.86
N PHE A 946 -25.23 24.51 11.28
CA PHE A 946 -25.52 23.94 9.98
C PHE A 946 -25.84 25.05 8.97
N ARG A 947 -25.23 25.01 7.80
CA ARG A 947 -25.63 25.80 6.63
C ARG A 947 -26.78 25.09 5.95
N ARG A 948 -27.77 25.85 5.54
CA ARG A 948 -28.89 25.35 4.75
C ARG A 948 -28.50 25.21 3.29
N LEU A 949 -28.73 24.03 2.71
CA LEU A 949 -28.45 23.71 1.31
C LEU A 949 -29.66 23.85 0.38
N THR A 950 -30.88 23.76 0.91
CA THR A 950 -32.12 23.81 0.10
C THR A 950 -33.23 24.64 0.73
N ASP A 951 -34.20 25.06 -0.11
CA ASP A 951 -35.35 25.86 0.32
C ASP A 951 -36.46 25.05 1.04
N ARG A 952 -36.19 23.82 1.47
CA ARG A 952 -37.18 23.03 2.23
C ARG A 952 -37.56 23.74 3.53
N ALA A 953 -38.85 23.66 3.87
CA ALA A 953 -39.41 24.30 5.07
C ALA A 953 -39.18 23.50 6.36
N GLU A 954 -38.83 22.22 6.24
CA GLU A 954 -38.57 21.29 7.35
C GLU A 954 -37.38 20.40 7.03
N THR A 955 -36.67 19.97 8.07
CA THR A 955 -35.58 18.99 8.03
C THR A 955 -35.63 18.11 9.30
N TRP A 956 -34.88 17.02 9.30
CA TRP A 956 -34.75 16.14 10.46
C TRP A 956 -33.35 16.23 11.07
N LEU A 957 -33.31 16.12 12.40
CA LEU A 957 -32.11 15.85 13.20
C LEU A 957 -32.43 14.62 14.05
N GLU A 958 -31.50 13.71 14.23
CA GLU A 958 -31.72 12.49 14.99
C GLU A 958 -30.58 12.21 15.94
N LEU A 959 -30.86 12.08 17.23
CA LEU A 959 -29.87 11.50 18.14
C LEU A 959 -29.93 9.98 17.99
N ARG A 960 -28.99 9.41 17.23
CA ARG A 960 -28.92 7.97 16.91
C ARG A 960 -28.42 7.15 18.09
N ALA A 961 -27.39 7.66 18.77
CA ALA A 961 -26.82 7.05 19.96
C ALA A 961 -26.24 8.11 20.89
N GLY A 962 -26.02 7.74 22.14
CA GLY A 962 -25.28 8.55 23.09
C GLY A 962 -24.94 7.80 24.35
N ALA A 963 -23.87 8.19 25.01
CA ALA A 963 -23.43 7.64 26.29
C ALA A 963 -22.88 8.77 27.17
N VAL A 964 -23.05 8.63 28.48
CA VAL A 964 -22.48 9.54 29.46
C VAL A 964 -21.68 8.72 30.47
N GLN A 965 -20.43 9.11 30.66
CA GLN A 965 -19.61 8.61 31.76
C GLN A 965 -19.95 9.40 33.03
N THR A 966 -20.41 8.71 34.07
CA THR A 966 -20.61 9.28 35.41
C THR A 966 -19.45 8.88 36.33
N THR A 967 -19.49 9.28 37.61
CA THR A 967 -18.56 8.79 38.63
C THR A 967 -18.71 7.31 38.96
N GLU A 968 -19.86 6.70 38.68
CA GLU A 968 -20.18 5.33 39.10
C GLU A 968 -20.26 4.37 37.91
N GLU A 969 -20.75 4.83 36.75
CA GLU A 969 -21.03 3.97 35.58
C GLU A 969 -21.13 4.76 34.26
N VAL A 970 -21.07 4.03 33.14
CA VAL A 970 -21.47 4.52 31.80
C VAL A 970 -22.97 4.33 31.62
N VAL A 971 -23.69 5.39 31.30
CA VAL A 971 -25.13 5.35 31.01
C VAL A 971 -25.36 5.54 29.51
N HIS A 972 -25.97 4.55 28.86
CA HIS A 972 -26.29 4.63 27.44
C HIS A 972 -27.71 5.14 27.20
N LEU A 973 -27.87 5.87 26.09
CA LEU A 973 -29.15 6.32 25.58
C LEU A 973 -30.03 5.10 25.25
N ALA A 974 -31.17 5.00 25.92
CA ALA A 974 -32.09 3.88 25.73
C ALA A 974 -32.82 3.86 24.36
N ASN A 975 -32.99 5.02 23.70
CA ASN A 975 -33.72 5.11 22.42
C ASN A 975 -33.23 6.28 21.55
N PRO A 976 -33.16 6.10 20.21
CA PRO A 976 -32.94 7.19 19.28
C PRO A 976 -34.03 8.26 19.41
N ARG A 977 -33.66 9.54 19.28
CA ARG A 977 -34.60 10.68 19.34
C ARG A 977 -34.56 11.47 18.05
N SER A 978 -35.55 11.29 17.18
CA SER A 978 -35.71 12.08 15.96
C SER A 978 -36.49 13.37 16.25
N LEU A 979 -35.90 14.51 15.88
CA LEU A 979 -36.44 15.86 16.00
C LEU A 979 -36.76 16.40 14.60
N ARG A 980 -37.98 16.95 14.40
CA ARG A 980 -38.28 17.74 13.21
C ARG A 980 -37.98 19.21 13.47
N VAL A 981 -37.15 19.80 12.62
CA VAL A 981 -36.74 21.20 12.70
C VAL A 981 -37.36 21.98 11.56
N ARG A 982 -37.99 23.11 11.89
CA ARG A 982 -38.62 23.99 10.91
C ARG A 982 -37.64 25.09 10.50
N LEU A 983 -37.36 25.19 9.19
CA LEU A 983 -36.38 26.11 8.61
C LEU A 983 -37.06 27.39 8.08
N VAL A 984 -37.77 28.12 8.94
CA VAL A 984 -38.39 29.42 8.58
C VAL A 984 -37.77 30.56 9.40
N PRO A 985 -37.45 31.72 8.78
CA PRO A 985 -36.93 32.88 9.49
C PRO A 985 -37.87 33.33 10.62
N GLU A 986 -37.34 33.85 11.73
CA GLU A 986 -38.21 34.32 12.83
C GLU A 986 -38.73 35.76 12.65
N ARG A 987 -38.08 36.55 11.78
CA ARG A 987 -38.40 37.96 11.53
C ARG A 987 -38.25 38.32 10.05
N PHE A 988 -38.90 39.41 9.64
CA PHE A 988 -38.66 40.02 8.33
C PHE A 988 -37.26 40.63 8.29
N ALA A 989 -36.47 40.35 7.26
CA ALA A 989 -35.15 40.93 7.07
C ALA A 989 -34.89 41.30 5.60
N LEU A 990 -34.08 42.33 5.35
CA LEU A 990 -33.63 42.72 4.00
C LEU A 990 -32.11 42.68 4.01
N SER A 991 -31.52 41.83 3.17
CA SER A 991 -30.08 41.66 3.06
C SER A 991 -29.43 42.78 2.26
N GLN A 992 -28.14 43.01 2.51
CA GLN A 992 -27.34 43.93 1.71
C GLN A 992 -27.28 43.45 0.26
N ASN A 993 -27.44 44.36 -0.69
CA ASN A 993 -27.35 44.02 -2.10
C ASN A 993 -25.92 43.56 -2.48
N PHE A 994 -25.79 42.46 -3.21
CA PHE A 994 -24.50 41.92 -3.64
C PHE A 994 -24.54 41.46 -5.11
N PRO A 995 -23.51 41.76 -5.92
CA PRO A 995 -22.33 42.57 -5.60
C PRO A 995 -22.61 44.10 -5.58
N ASN A 996 -21.78 44.88 -4.87
CA ASN A 996 -21.90 46.34 -4.69
C ASN A 996 -20.53 47.03 -4.93
N PRO A 997 -20.43 48.21 -5.59
CA PRO A 997 -20.98 48.61 -6.88
C PRO A 997 -19.85 48.85 -7.90
N PHE A 998 -19.58 47.88 -8.76
CA PHE A 998 -18.92 48.07 -10.08
C PHE A 998 -19.43 47.09 -11.15
N ASN A 999 -20.53 46.38 -10.86
CA ASN A 999 -21.15 45.42 -11.78
C ASN A 999 -22.50 45.94 -12.29
N PRO A 1000 -22.88 45.61 -13.54
CA PRO A 1000 -24.15 46.05 -14.14
C PRO A 1000 -25.40 45.41 -13.50
N GLU A 1001 -25.24 44.39 -12.65
CA GLU A 1001 -26.30 43.65 -11.98
C GLU A 1001 -25.97 43.43 -10.49
N THR A 1002 -26.99 43.42 -9.63
CA THR A 1002 -26.88 43.20 -8.18
C THR A 1002 -28.15 42.48 -7.69
N THR A 1003 -28.00 41.62 -6.67
CA THR A 1003 -29.10 40.83 -6.09
C THR A 1003 -29.46 41.37 -4.71
N ILE A 1004 -30.76 41.50 -4.43
CA ILE A 1004 -31.30 41.96 -3.14
C ILE A 1004 -32.16 40.83 -2.56
N ARG A 1005 -31.67 40.15 -1.52
CA ARG A 1005 -32.39 39.06 -0.83
C ARG A 1005 -33.20 39.59 0.35
N PHE A 1006 -34.34 38.98 0.66
CA PHE A 1006 -35.14 39.32 1.84
C PHE A 1006 -35.85 38.12 2.44
N ASP A 1007 -36.06 38.12 3.76
CA ASP A 1007 -36.57 36.98 4.52
C ASP A 1007 -37.99 37.24 5.03
N LEU A 1008 -38.86 36.23 4.96
CA LEU A 1008 -40.26 36.28 5.42
C LEU A 1008 -40.51 35.22 6.50
N PRO A 1009 -40.94 35.57 7.72
CA PRO A 1009 -41.20 34.61 8.78
C PRO A 1009 -42.55 33.89 8.66
N VAL A 1010 -43.47 34.49 7.91
CA VAL A 1010 -44.81 33.97 7.62
C VAL A 1010 -45.16 34.37 6.20
N ASP A 1011 -46.10 33.66 5.60
CA ASP A 1011 -46.65 34.06 4.31
C ASP A 1011 -47.22 35.48 4.42
N ALA A 1012 -46.76 36.38 3.55
CA ALA A 1012 -47.05 37.80 3.66
C ALA A 1012 -47.16 38.46 2.29
N GLU A 1013 -47.94 39.54 2.23
CA GLU A 1013 -47.93 40.42 1.06
C GLU A 1013 -46.69 41.32 1.13
N VAL A 1014 -45.80 41.18 0.15
CA VAL A 1014 -44.52 41.89 0.09
C VAL A 1014 -44.54 42.94 -1.01
N ARG A 1015 -43.89 44.07 -0.75
CA ARG A 1015 -43.57 45.08 -1.77
C ARG A 1015 -42.14 45.58 -1.58
N LEU A 1016 -41.27 45.33 -2.56
CA LEU A 1016 -39.88 45.81 -2.59
C LEU A 1016 -39.74 46.90 -3.66
N GLU A 1017 -39.35 48.12 -3.26
CA GLU A 1017 -39.26 49.29 -4.14
C GLU A 1017 -37.88 49.94 -4.05
N LEU A 1018 -37.32 50.27 -5.22
CA LEU A 1018 -36.06 51.00 -5.37
C LEU A 1018 -36.36 52.49 -5.53
N PHE A 1019 -35.67 53.32 -4.75
CA PHE A 1019 -35.76 54.78 -4.79
C PHE A 1019 -34.41 55.37 -5.17
N ASP A 1020 -34.42 56.51 -5.87
CA ASP A 1020 -33.22 57.29 -6.12
C ASP A 1020 -32.84 58.12 -4.88
N VAL A 1021 -31.69 58.78 -4.94
CA VAL A 1021 -31.18 59.63 -3.84
C VAL A 1021 -32.06 60.86 -3.56
N LEU A 1022 -33.00 61.20 -4.43
CA LEU A 1022 -33.99 62.26 -4.26
C LEU A 1022 -35.31 61.72 -3.67
N GLY A 1023 -35.40 60.43 -3.37
CA GLY A 1023 -36.58 59.76 -2.84
C GLY A 1023 -37.65 59.47 -3.90
N GLN A 1024 -37.32 59.55 -5.19
CA GLN A 1024 -38.24 59.19 -6.27
C GLN A 1024 -38.16 57.69 -6.54
N ARG A 1025 -39.33 57.03 -6.64
CA ARG A 1025 -39.40 55.59 -6.91
C ARG A 1025 -38.91 55.31 -8.33
N VAL A 1026 -37.80 54.59 -8.44
CA VAL A 1026 -37.18 54.15 -9.70
C VAL A 1026 -37.90 52.93 -10.26
N ARG A 1027 -38.13 51.91 -9.42
CA ARG A 1027 -38.72 50.63 -9.84
C ARG A 1027 -39.28 49.84 -8.65
N THR A 1028 -40.37 49.11 -8.87
CA THR A 1028 -40.81 48.04 -7.94
C THR A 1028 -40.16 46.73 -8.38
N LEU A 1029 -39.40 46.11 -7.49
CA LEU A 1029 -38.63 44.88 -7.75
C LEU A 1029 -39.46 43.62 -7.51
N ALA A 1030 -40.29 43.62 -6.46
CA ALA A 1030 -41.23 42.55 -6.15
C ALA A 1030 -42.52 43.12 -5.56
N SER A 1031 -43.67 42.53 -5.92
CA SER A 1031 -44.97 42.90 -5.35
C SER A 1031 -45.94 41.72 -5.44
N GLY A 1032 -46.46 41.25 -4.32
CA GLY A 1032 -47.42 40.15 -4.28
C GLY A 1032 -47.37 39.35 -2.99
N TRP A 1033 -48.21 38.32 -2.90
CA TRP A 1033 -48.19 37.37 -1.79
C TRP A 1033 -47.03 36.41 -1.98
N LEU A 1034 -46.13 36.33 -0.99
CA LEU A 1034 -44.96 35.46 -0.99
C LEU A 1034 -45.00 34.58 0.26
N SER A 1035 -44.59 33.31 0.11
CA SER A 1035 -44.55 32.34 1.20
C SER A 1035 -43.42 32.61 2.18
N ALA A 1036 -43.57 32.16 3.42
CA ALA A 1036 -42.51 32.20 4.44
C ALA A 1036 -41.23 31.52 3.94
N GLY A 1037 -40.07 32.11 4.20
CA GLY A 1037 -38.75 31.68 3.72
C GLY A 1037 -37.90 32.85 3.21
N GLY A 1038 -36.66 32.56 2.81
CA GLY A 1038 -35.81 33.51 2.06
C GLY A 1038 -36.30 33.68 0.63
N GLN A 1039 -36.23 34.91 0.10
CA GLN A 1039 -36.74 35.33 -1.20
C GLN A 1039 -35.68 36.07 -2.03
#